data_AF-A0A3M7J8V8-F1
#
_entry.id   AF-A0A3M7J8V8-F1
#
_cell.length_a   1.000
_cell.length_b   1.000
_cell.length_c   1.000
_cell.angle_alpha   90.00
_cell.angle_beta   90.00
_cell.angle_gamma   90.00
#
_symmetry.space_group_name_H-M   'P 1'
#
loop_
_entity.id
_entity.type
_entity.pdbx_description
1 polymer ?
#
loop_
_entity_poly.entity_id
_entity_poly.type
_entity_poly.pdbx_seq_one_letter_code
_entity_poly.pdbx_strand_id
1 'polypeptide(L)'
;MQSVSRPLARQLARQACKQISKRQASTAALRATATTATASTAAAKQQQKQKQQHRREFATSRYDDGSARSAVINVLNNIASKREVQQYLAQFTSVSSQQFAVIKVGGAILTDYIDELCASLRNLNQMGLYPVIIHGAGPQLNKLLEEAGVEPQYKEGIRITDGKTLGVARKLFLEENLKLTEALESWGVRARPITSGVLMADYKDKDTYQFVGEVNQINPTSLKAAIADGYIPVLTCMAESEDGQVLNVNADKAAAELARALVPLKIVYLSEKGGIHDKETGKLIEAINLDEEYDEYMKKPWVIHGTRSKIRDIKTLLDDLPRSSSVAIIHPEALERELFTHSGAGTLIRRGTKLQQASSLAEFEDVSKLKQTLVRDREGFDSAAVVDRYLESLNTRSFRAYFDENMEALAIVLPPTDSSKLAQLATLTMSRSAWLSNIADNVFQNLKRDFPKLAWTVKQDDENLTWFSEKADGSIARRGEVLFWYGIESPEEVRELMSEFVQHGRQMFGDINLESQLHRAAAAAERIRAGAANLMGNRPQQDKQQARAFSTSARPARSSVTSAITQKRGYATTNPNPPLGIKNSDKDYPSKVALIGARGYTGQALIDLLNRHPNFDLCHVSSRELAGQKLKGYERKEIIYENLSPDDVRKMAENKEIDCWVMALPNGVCKPFVDAIDESGHKEALIVDLSADYRFDSNWTYGLPELVQRGKIASANRISNPGCYATAAQLGIAPLIPHLAPQPAQPTVFGVSGYSGAGTKPSPKNDVQNLTNNLIPYSLTDHIHEREISSQLGQDVAFIPHVAVWFQGIHHTISLPLAEKMVSRDVRQLYQDRYHGEKLVAVRGESPLVKNIAGKHGVEIGGFAVHSGGKRAVVNVTIDNLLKGAATQCLQNMNLALGYAEYEGIPLE
;
A
#
# COMPACT_ATOMS: atom_id res chain seq x y z
N MET A 1 29.66 -13.80 -64.19
CA MET A 1 29.11 -12.55 -64.75
C MET A 1 28.60 -11.75 -63.55
N GLN A 2 29.32 -10.73 -63.06
CA GLN A 2 29.28 -9.32 -63.52
C GLN A 2 27.87 -8.70 -63.37
N SER A 3 27.63 -7.50 -62.82
CA SER A 3 28.44 -6.47 -62.10
C SER A 3 27.43 -5.45 -61.47
N VAL A 4 27.72 -4.38 -60.69
CA VAL A 4 28.91 -3.77 -60.05
C VAL A 4 28.38 -2.91 -58.85
N SER A 5 28.96 -2.94 -57.64
CA SER A 5 29.80 -1.90 -56.97
C SER A 5 29.29 -0.43 -56.98
N ARG A 6 29.58 0.49 -56.02
CA ARG A 6 30.13 0.52 -54.63
C ARG A 6 29.89 1.97 -54.08
N PRO A 7 30.10 2.28 -52.78
CA PRO A 7 29.59 3.52 -52.14
C PRO A 7 30.68 4.58 -51.77
N LEU A 8 30.33 5.49 -50.82
CA LEU A 8 31.11 6.59 -50.15
C LEU A 8 31.06 8.00 -50.81
N ALA A 9 31.23 9.14 -50.11
CA ALA A 9 30.94 9.57 -48.72
C ALA A 9 31.26 11.09 -48.51
N ARG A 10 30.80 11.67 -47.38
CA ARG A 10 31.32 12.86 -46.63
C ARG A 10 31.06 14.33 -47.07
N GLN A 11 30.30 15.01 -46.19
CA GLN A 11 30.61 16.25 -45.42
C GLN A 11 30.70 17.68 -46.04
N LEU A 12 29.82 18.54 -45.50
CA LEU A 12 30.06 19.88 -44.90
C LEU A 12 30.48 21.10 -45.76
N ALA A 13 29.48 21.94 -46.04
CA ALA A 13 29.39 23.39 -45.73
C ALA A 13 30.58 24.35 -45.95
N ARG A 14 30.39 25.36 -46.83
CA ARG A 14 30.75 26.79 -46.58
C ARG A 14 30.17 27.80 -47.61
N GLN A 15 29.47 28.80 -47.08
CA GLN A 15 29.47 30.24 -47.43
C GLN A 15 29.59 30.77 -48.90
N ALA A 16 28.51 31.46 -49.33
CA ALA A 16 28.43 32.93 -49.54
C ALA A 16 28.53 33.61 -50.94
N CYS A 17 27.63 34.61 -51.09
CA CYS A 17 27.75 35.91 -51.80
C CYS A 17 27.72 36.03 -53.35
N LYS A 18 26.65 36.70 -53.86
CA LYS A 18 26.65 38.05 -54.51
C LYS A 18 25.19 38.43 -54.90
N GLN A 19 24.60 39.47 -54.31
CA GLN A 19 24.60 40.91 -54.71
C GLN A 19 23.85 41.25 -56.01
N ILE A 20 22.86 42.15 -55.89
CA ILE A 20 22.58 43.36 -56.72
C ILE A 20 21.60 44.27 -55.93
N SER A 21 21.53 45.57 -56.24
CA SER A 21 21.16 46.63 -55.26
C SER A 21 20.20 47.72 -55.76
N LYS A 22 19.64 48.49 -54.79
CA LYS A 22 19.20 49.92 -54.84
C LYS A 22 17.91 50.32 -55.57
N ARG A 23 16.92 50.80 -54.78
CA ARG A 23 16.42 52.21 -54.62
C ARG A 23 15.14 52.17 -53.73
N GLN A 24 15.03 52.86 -52.58
CA GLN A 24 14.77 54.31 -52.36
C GLN A 24 13.47 54.82 -53.02
N ALA A 25 12.61 55.66 -52.42
CA ALA A 25 12.40 56.15 -51.03
C ALA A 25 11.09 57.01 -50.99
N SER A 26 10.80 57.72 -49.87
CA SER A 26 9.72 58.70 -49.58
C SER A 26 8.44 58.13 -48.93
N THR A 27 8.04 58.43 -47.67
CA THR A 27 7.69 59.70 -46.93
C THR A 27 6.39 60.32 -47.43
N ALA A 28 5.44 60.82 -46.62
CA ALA A 28 5.33 61.03 -45.16
C ALA A 28 3.84 60.80 -44.73
N ALA A 29 3.28 61.15 -43.55
CA ALA A 29 3.72 61.91 -42.38
C ALA A 29 2.94 61.48 -41.11
N LEU A 30 3.21 62.14 -39.96
CA LEU A 30 2.36 62.16 -38.77
C LEU A 30 1.94 63.60 -38.45
N ARG A 31 0.64 63.86 -38.19
CA ARG A 31 0.15 64.57 -36.98
C ARG A 31 -1.37 64.83 -36.97
N ALA A 32 -1.97 64.39 -35.86
CA ALA A 32 -2.98 65.08 -35.04
C ALA A 32 -4.44 65.30 -35.54
N THR A 33 -5.35 65.18 -34.55
CA THR A 33 -6.74 65.69 -34.46
C THR A 33 -7.70 65.31 -35.61
N ALA A 34 -8.55 64.27 -35.48
CA ALA A 34 -9.66 64.09 -34.55
C ALA A 34 -10.86 65.02 -34.78
N THR A 35 -11.94 64.48 -35.37
CA THR A 35 -13.34 64.62 -34.90
C THR A 35 -14.27 63.64 -35.62
N THR A 36 -15.37 63.27 -34.95
CA THR A 36 -16.61 62.64 -35.47
C THR A 36 -16.53 61.31 -36.24
N ALA A 37 -17.07 60.24 -35.63
CA ALA A 37 -18.13 59.35 -36.19
C ALA A 37 -18.10 57.90 -35.65
N THR A 38 -17.97 57.71 -34.33
CA THR A 38 -18.29 56.43 -33.68
C THR A 38 -19.80 56.27 -33.47
N ALA A 39 -20.55 55.71 -34.44
CA ALA A 39 -21.89 55.13 -34.21
C ALA A 39 -22.50 54.46 -35.48
N SER A 40 -22.04 53.26 -35.88
CA SER A 40 -22.85 52.38 -36.76
C SER A 40 -22.37 50.92 -36.84
N THR A 41 -21.09 50.63 -36.65
CA THR A 41 -20.50 49.28 -36.90
C THR A 41 -20.35 48.38 -35.67
N ALA A 42 -20.70 48.85 -34.47
CA ALA A 42 -20.63 48.05 -33.24
C ALA A 42 -21.85 47.12 -33.03
N ALA A 43 -23.06 47.56 -33.42
CA ALA A 43 -24.31 46.84 -33.13
C ALA A 43 -24.42 45.48 -33.86
N ALA A 44 -23.92 45.38 -35.09
CA ALA A 44 -24.04 44.17 -35.91
C ALA A 44 -23.15 43.00 -35.44
N LYS A 45 -22.07 43.25 -34.67
CA LYS A 45 -21.17 42.19 -34.16
C LYS A 45 -21.48 41.72 -32.73
N GLN A 46 -22.38 42.38 -32.00
CA GLN A 46 -22.83 41.92 -30.68
C GLN A 46 -24.05 40.98 -30.75
N GLN A 47 -24.96 41.15 -31.73
CA GLN A 47 -26.16 40.29 -31.81
C GLN A 47 -25.88 38.83 -32.23
N GLN A 48 -24.77 38.54 -32.93
CA GLN A 48 -24.34 37.16 -33.18
C GLN A 48 -23.62 36.50 -31.99
N LYS A 49 -23.24 37.25 -30.94
CA LYS A 49 -22.64 36.69 -29.71
C LYS A 49 -23.63 36.42 -28.57
N GLN A 50 -24.90 36.82 -28.70
CA GLN A 50 -25.94 36.60 -27.67
C GLN A 50 -27.01 35.55 -28.05
N LYS A 51 -26.93 34.91 -29.24
CA LYS A 51 -27.83 33.81 -29.65
C LYS A 51 -27.22 32.39 -29.53
N GLN A 52 -26.10 32.24 -28.85
CA GLN A 52 -25.50 30.95 -28.48
C GLN A 52 -25.60 30.61 -26.98
N GLN A 53 -26.45 31.30 -26.21
CA GLN A 53 -26.61 31.08 -24.77
C GLN A 53 -27.89 30.32 -24.33
N HIS A 54 -28.66 29.75 -25.27
CA HIS A 54 -29.78 28.86 -24.95
C HIS A 54 -29.81 27.57 -25.79
N ARG A 55 -28.67 26.87 -25.86
CA ARG A 55 -28.71 25.41 -25.88
C ARG A 55 -28.53 24.93 -24.45
N ARG A 56 -29.57 24.31 -23.87
CA ARG A 56 -29.41 23.45 -22.69
C ARG A 56 -28.62 22.22 -23.14
N GLU A 57 -27.30 22.31 -23.05
CA GLU A 57 -26.50 21.10 -22.93
C GLU A 57 -26.87 20.47 -21.59
N PHE A 58 -27.44 19.26 -21.62
CA PHE A 58 -27.45 18.38 -20.45
C PHE A 58 -26.02 17.87 -20.23
N ALA A 59 -25.14 18.79 -19.85
CA ALA A 59 -23.85 18.45 -19.30
C ALA A 59 -24.11 17.87 -17.92
N THR A 60 -24.19 16.53 -17.85
CA THR A 60 -24.08 15.82 -16.58
C THR A 60 -22.75 16.21 -15.96
N SER A 61 -22.79 16.99 -14.89
CA SER A 61 -21.60 17.24 -14.08
C SER A 61 -21.09 15.87 -13.64
N ARG A 62 -19.91 15.49 -14.13
CA ARG A 62 -19.17 14.38 -13.53
C ARG A 62 -18.94 14.77 -12.08
N TYR A 63 -19.64 14.11 -11.17
CA TYR A 63 -19.34 14.22 -9.74
C TYR A 63 -17.86 13.93 -9.56
N ASP A 64 -17.19 14.73 -8.73
CA ASP A 64 -15.79 14.53 -8.42
C ASP A 64 -15.64 13.32 -7.49
N ASP A 65 -15.64 12.15 -8.13
CA ASP A 65 -15.49 10.79 -7.60
C ASP A 65 -14.13 10.61 -6.88
N GLY A 66 -13.24 11.62 -6.90
CA GLY A 66 -12.06 11.70 -6.04
C GLY A 66 -12.35 12.29 -4.64
N SER A 67 -13.23 13.30 -4.55
CA SER A 67 -13.53 14.01 -3.30
C SER A 67 -14.40 13.21 -2.34
N ALA A 68 -15.41 12.49 -2.84
CA ALA A 68 -16.22 11.60 -2.00
C ALA A 68 -15.39 10.42 -1.45
N ARG A 69 -14.52 9.83 -2.28
CA ARG A 69 -13.64 8.74 -1.87
C ARG A 69 -12.63 9.15 -0.80
N SER A 70 -11.98 10.32 -0.93
CA SER A 70 -11.04 10.79 0.09
C SER A 70 -11.73 11.09 1.42
N ALA A 71 -12.95 11.66 1.38
CA ALA A 71 -13.76 11.86 2.58
C ALA A 71 -14.11 10.53 3.28
N VAL A 72 -14.58 9.53 2.54
CA VAL A 72 -14.92 8.20 3.09
C VAL A 72 -13.69 7.49 3.67
N ILE A 73 -12.54 7.53 2.99
CA ILE A 73 -11.29 6.95 3.50
C ILE A 73 -10.85 7.64 4.80
N ASN A 74 -10.98 8.96 4.89
CA ASN A 74 -10.65 9.72 6.10
C ASN A 74 -11.60 9.39 7.27
N VAL A 75 -12.90 9.16 7.01
CA VAL A 75 -13.86 8.71 8.03
C VAL A 75 -13.52 7.29 8.50
N LEU A 76 -13.25 6.37 7.58
CA LEU A 76 -12.93 4.97 7.91
C LEU A 76 -11.63 4.84 8.71
N ASN A 77 -10.59 5.60 8.35
CA ASN A 77 -9.32 5.69 9.12
C ASN A 77 -9.53 6.13 10.59
N ASN A 78 -10.65 6.78 10.91
CA ASN A 78 -10.96 7.28 12.26
C ASN A 78 -11.94 6.40 13.05
N ILE A 79 -12.63 5.45 12.40
CA ILE A 79 -13.73 4.67 13.00
C ILE A 79 -13.43 3.15 13.01
N ALA A 80 -12.84 2.62 11.95
CA ALA A 80 -12.61 1.18 11.78
C ALA A 80 -11.16 0.78 12.08
N SER A 81 -10.91 -0.51 12.32
CA SER A 81 -9.55 -1.00 12.54
C SER A 81 -8.69 -0.82 11.28
N LYS A 82 -7.37 -0.60 11.45
CA LYS A 82 -6.42 -0.47 10.32
C LYS A 82 -6.51 -1.67 9.35
N ARG A 83 -6.84 -2.87 9.84
CA ARG A 83 -7.06 -4.09 9.03
C ARG A 83 -8.33 -3.98 8.19
N GLU A 84 -9.46 -3.59 8.78
CA GLU A 84 -10.72 -3.38 8.04
C GLU A 84 -10.56 -2.28 6.99
N VAL A 85 -9.90 -1.15 7.29
CA VAL A 85 -9.66 -0.09 6.30
C VAL A 85 -8.72 -0.56 5.18
N GLN A 86 -7.72 -1.39 5.46
CA GLN A 86 -6.87 -1.97 4.41
C GLN A 86 -7.62 -3.00 3.56
N GLN A 87 -8.49 -3.81 4.14
CA GLN A 87 -9.32 -4.78 3.42
C GLN A 87 -10.37 -4.07 2.54
N TYR A 88 -11.01 -3.03 3.07
CA TYR A 88 -11.83 -2.07 2.33
C TYR A 88 -11.04 -1.55 1.12
N LEU A 89 -9.92 -0.85 1.35
CA LEU A 89 -9.09 -0.29 0.29
C LEU A 89 -8.61 -1.33 -0.74
N ALA A 90 -8.27 -2.55 -0.33
CA ALA A 90 -7.87 -3.62 -1.24
C ALA A 90 -9.02 -4.03 -2.18
N GLN A 91 -10.23 -4.23 -1.66
CA GLN A 91 -11.41 -4.54 -2.46
C GLN A 91 -11.82 -3.38 -3.39
N PHE A 92 -11.61 -2.13 -2.96
CA PHE A 92 -11.87 -0.93 -3.77
C PHE A 92 -10.84 -0.66 -4.87
N THR A 93 -9.58 -1.07 -4.70
CA THR A 93 -8.49 -0.74 -5.62
C THR A 93 -8.10 -1.88 -6.57
N SER A 94 -8.38 -3.13 -6.19
CA SER A 94 -7.97 -4.33 -6.95
C SER A 94 -8.89 -4.66 -8.14
N VAL A 95 -10.13 -4.18 -8.12
CA VAL A 95 -11.22 -4.71 -8.95
C VAL A 95 -11.71 -3.68 -9.97
N SER A 96 -12.01 -4.12 -11.18
CA SER A 96 -12.83 -3.31 -12.09
C SER A 96 -14.24 -3.14 -11.49
N SER A 97 -14.86 -1.97 -11.63
CA SER A 97 -16.20 -1.72 -11.09
C SER A 97 -17.26 -2.75 -11.54
N GLN A 98 -17.01 -3.44 -12.66
CA GLN A 98 -17.85 -4.49 -13.24
C GLN A 98 -17.82 -5.83 -12.50
N GLN A 99 -16.86 -6.04 -11.59
CA GLN A 99 -16.66 -7.31 -10.87
C GLN A 99 -16.74 -7.14 -9.34
N PHE A 100 -17.32 -6.04 -8.86
CA PHE A 100 -17.43 -5.77 -7.43
C PHE A 100 -18.36 -6.76 -6.72
N ALA A 101 -19.66 -6.71 -7.02
CA ALA A 101 -20.64 -7.58 -6.39
C ALA A 101 -21.84 -7.92 -7.27
N VAL A 102 -22.41 -9.11 -7.05
CA VAL A 102 -23.74 -9.51 -7.54
C VAL A 102 -24.66 -9.60 -6.32
N ILE A 103 -25.76 -8.84 -6.31
CA ILE A 103 -26.71 -8.77 -5.20
C ILE A 103 -28.05 -9.34 -5.64
N LYS A 104 -28.45 -10.46 -5.03
CA LYS A 104 -29.78 -11.03 -5.17
C LYS A 104 -30.72 -10.43 -4.13
N VAL A 105 -31.79 -9.80 -4.59
CA VAL A 105 -32.84 -9.21 -3.76
C VAL A 105 -34.06 -10.15 -3.74
N GLY A 106 -34.54 -10.48 -2.54
CA GLY A 106 -35.78 -11.25 -2.36
C GLY A 106 -37.02 -10.36 -2.48
N GLY A 107 -38.15 -10.92 -2.92
CA GLY A 107 -39.38 -10.13 -3.13
C GLY A 107 -39.88 -9.41 -1.87
N ALA A 108 -39.78 -10.02 -0.69
CA ALA A 108 -40.14 -9.36 0.57
C ALA A 108 -39.33 -8.07 0.81
N ILE A 109 -38.03 -8.07 0.46
CA ILE A 109 -37.18 -6.87 0.58
C ILE A 109 -37.72 -5.71 -0.27
N LEU A 110 -38.30 -5.98 -1.45
CA LEU A 110 -38.91 -4.94 -2.30
C LEU A 110 -40.22 -4.37 -1.74
N THR A 111 -40.81 -5.00 -0.72
CA THR A 111 -42.09 -4.57 -0.12
C THR A 111 -41.86 -3.92 1.23
N ASP A 112 -41.08 -4.58 2.08
CA ASP A 112 -40.98 -4.25 3.50
C ASP A 112 -39.67 -3.52 3.86
N TYR A 113 -38.65 -3.57 3.00
CA TYR A 113 -37.30 -3.06 3.27
C TYR A 113 -36.65 -2.32 2.08
N ILE A 114 -37.46 -1.64 1.27
CA ILE A 114 -36.99 -1.01 0.02
C ILE A 114 -36.17 0.25 0.29
N ASP A 115 -36.49 1.02 1.35
CA ASP A 115 -35.79 2.25 1.69
C ASP A 115 -34.42 1.96 2.34
N GLU A 116 -34.33 0.95 3.20
CA GLU A 116 -33.07 0.45 3.77
C GLU A 116 -32.13 -0.05 2.67
N LEU A 117 -32.68 -0.78 1.69
CA LEU A 117 -31.94 -1.22 0.51
C LEU A 117 -31.44 -0.02 -0.32
N CYS A 118 -32.28 0.98 -0.57
CA CYS A 118 -31.90 2.18 -1.33
C CYS A 118 -30.84 3.02 -0.60
N ALA A 119 -30.97 3.17 0.72
CA ALA A 119 -30.01 3.88 1.56
C ALA A 119 -28.60 3.25 1.46
N SER A 120 -28.50 1.91 1.59
CA SER A 120 -27.20 1.24 1.48
C SER A 120 -26.64 1.21 0.06
N LEU A 121 -27.48 1.03 -0.97
CA LEU A 121 -27.04 1.13 -2.36
C LEU A 121 -26.58 2.55 -2.74
N ARG A 122 -27.15 3.59 -2.14
CA ARG A 122 -26.70 4.98 -2.30
C ARG A 122 -25.28 5.18 -1.78
N ASN A 123 -24.99 4.66 -0.59
CA ASN A 123 -23.67 4.81 -0.01
C ASN A 123 -22.61 4.10 -0.88
N LEU A 124 -22.90 2.89 -1.38
CA LEU A 124 -22.05 2.20 -2.37
C LEU A 124 -21.85 3.01 -3.67
N ASN A 125 -22.92 3.60 -4.21
CA ASN A 125 -22.86 4.41 -5.44
C ASN A 125 -22.02 5.67 -5.25
N GLN A 126 -22.12 6.34 -4.09
CA GLN A 126 -21.29 7.51 -3.73
C GLN A 126 -19.80 7.18 -3.57
N MET A 127 -19.46 5.93 -3.27
CA MET A 127 -18.08 5.43 -3.25
C MET A 127 -17.58 5.03 -4.65
N GLY A 128 -18.45 5.11 -5.66
CA GLY A 128 -18.20 4.73 -7.05
C GLY A 128 -18.20 3.23 -7.30
N LEU A 129 -19.00 2.48 -6.54
CA LEU A 129 -19.25 1.05 -6.73
C LEU A 129 -20.62 0.82 -7.39
N TYR A 130 -20.68 -0.17 -8.28
CA TYR A 130 -21.84 -0.43 -9.12
C TYR A 130 -22.19 -1.93 -9.07
N PRO A 131 -22.81 -2.40 -7.97
CA PRO A 131 -23.21 -3.79 -7.85
C PRO A 131 -24.24 -4.17 -8.92
N VAL A 132 -24.20 -5.41 -9.40
CA VAL A 132 -25.22 -5.95 -10.31
C VAL A 132 -26.36 -6.52 -9.49
N ILE A 133 -27.55 -5.90 -9.59
CA ILE A 133 -28.72 -6.31 -8.82
C ILE A 133 -29.57 -7.26 -9.66
N ILE A 134 -29.96 -8.40 -9.10
CA ILE A 134 -31.03 -9.25 -9.63
C ILE A 134 -32.12 -9.41 -8.59
N HIS A 135 -33.38 -9.18 -8.96
CA HIS A 135 -34.52 -9.28 -8.04
C HIS A 135 -35.50 -10.38 -8.44
N GLY A 136 -36.20 -10.90 -7.44
CA GLY A 136 -37.36 -11.77 -7.62
C GLY A 136 -38.60 -11.19 -6.92
N ALA A 137 -39.79 -11.66 -7.29
CA ALA A 137 -41.08 -11.16 -6.80
C ALA A 137 -42.01 -12.32 -6.38
N GLY A 138 -41.44 -13.32 -5.69
CA GLY A 138 -42.12 -14.59 -5.38
C GLY A 138 -43.42 -14.46 -4.57
N PRO A 139 -43.42 -13.77 -3.41
CA PRO A 139 -44.63 -13.54 -2.61
C PRO A 139 -45.70 -12.74 -3.36
N GLN A 140 -45.30 -11.68 -4.06
CA GLN A 140 -46.20 -10.83 -4.84
C GLN A 140 -46.87 -11.63 -5.97
N LEU A 141 -46.11 -12.52 -6.63
CA LEU A 141 -46.64 -13.36 -7.70
C LEU A 141 -47.68 -14.36 -7.20
N ASN A 142 -47.53 -14.91 -5.99
CA ASN A 142 -48.55 -15.79 -5.43
C ASN A 142 -49.87 -15.04 -5.22
N LYS A 143 -49.80 -13.87 -4.57
CA LYS A 143 -50.96 -13.01 -4.33
C LYS A 143 -51.67 -12.59 -5.63
N LEU A 144 -50.92 -12.16 -6.65
CA LEU A 144 -51.51 -11.78 -7.94
C LEU A 144 -52.10 -12.95 -8.73
N LEU A 145 -51.57 -14.17 -8.59
CA LEU A 145 -52.14 -15.36 -9.21
C LEU A 145 -53.45 -15.77 -8.51
N GLU A 146 -53.47 -15.73 -7.17
CA GLU A 146 -54.69 -15.94 -6.37
C GLU A 146 -55.78 -14.91 -6.73
N GLU A 147 -55.44 -13.62 -6.82
CA GLU A 147 -56.35 -12.55 -7.28
C GLU A 147 -56.82 -12.73 -8.73
N ALA A 148 -56.00 -13.32 -9.60
CA ALA A 148 -56.35 -13.66 -10.98
C ALA A 148 -57.11 -14.99 -11.13
N GLY A 149 -57.39 -15.72 -10.03
CA GLY A 149 -58.06 -17.02 -10.06
C GLY A 149 -57.20 -18.16 -10.63
N VAL A 150 -55.88 -18.06 -10.55
CA VAL A 150 -54.91 -19.07 -11.00
C VAL A 150 -54.23 -19.68 -9.78
N GLU A 151 -54.53 -20.93 -9.44
CA GLU A 151 -53.87 -21.62 -8.33
C GLU A 151 -52.36 -21.86 -8.62
N PRO A 152 -51.43 -21.40 -7.76
CA PRO A 152 -50.00 -21.63 -7.97
C PRO A 152 -49.61 -23.11 -7.82
N GLN A 153 -49.28 -23.75 -8.95
CA GLN A 153 -48.84 -25.15 -8.96
C GLN A 153 -47.32 -25.27 -8.78
N TYR A 154 -46.89 -26.22 -7.92
CA TYR A 154 -45.49 -26.51 -7.65
C TYR A 154 -45.19 -27.99 -7.80
N LYS A 155 -44.06 -28.33 -8.41
CA LYS A 155 -43.47 -29.67 -8.43
C LYS A 155 -41.99 -29.56 -8.10
N GLU A 156 -41.48 -30.38 -7.18
CA GLU A 156 -40.08 -30.36 -6.71
C GLU A 156 -39.60 -28.97 -6.21
N GLY A 157 -40.52 -28.13 -5.73
CA GLY A 157 -40.22 -26.75 -5.29
C GLY A 157 -40.10 -25.73 -6.43
N ILE A 158 -40.30 -26.13 -7.68
CA ILE A 158 -40.33 -25.27 -8.87
C ILE A 158 -41.79 -24.95 -9.22
N ARG A 159 -42.07 -23.67 -9.51
CA ARG A 159 -43.41 -23.21 -9.95
C ARG A 159 -43.63 -23.63 -11.41
N ILE A 160 -44.66 -24.42 -11.68
CA ILE A 160 -45.10 -24.71 -13.06
C ILE A 160 -45.63 -23.38 -13.63
N THR A 161 -45.12 -22.97 -14.80
CA THR A 161 -45.42 -21.65 -15.36
C THR A 161 -46.09 -21.81 -16.71
N ASP A 162 -47.42 -21.82 -16.73
CA ASP A 162 -48.22 -21.82 -17.96
C ASP A 162 -48.22 -20.43 -18.64
N GLY A 163 -48.84 -20.33 -19.83
CA GLY A 163 -48.88 -19.07 -20.58
C GLY A 163 -49.60 -17.93 -19.83
N LYS A 164 -50.62 -18.23 -19.02
CA LYS A 164 -51.32 -17.23 -18.19
C LYS A 164 -50.43 -16.77 -17.03
N THR A 165 -49.84 -17.72 -16.31
CA THR A 165 -48.91 -17.49 -15.20
C THR A 165 -47.70 -16.67 -15.67
N LEU A 166 -47.15 -16.98 -16.84
CA LEU A 166 -46.05 -16.22 -17.44
C LEU A 166 -46.46 -14.77 -17.74
N GLY A 167 -47.68 -14.54 -18.25
CA GLY A 167 -48.20 -13.20 -18.50
C GLY A 167 -48.29 -12.35 -17.23
N VAL A 168 -48.84 -12.92 -16.14
CA VAL A 168 -48.91 -12.27 -14.82
C VAL A 168 -47.51 -12.04 -14.24
N ALA A 169 -46.65 -13.06 -14.28
CA ALA A 169 -45.27 -12.97 -13.79
C ALA A 169 -44.46 -11.90 -14.52
N ARG A 170 -44.52 -11.87 -15.86
CA ARG A 170 -43.81 -10.88 -16.67
C ARG A 170 -44.26 -9.46 -16.34
N LYS A 171 -45.57 -9.22 -16.20
CA LYS A 171 -46.10 -7.91 -15.82
C LYS A 171 -45.53 -7.48 -14.46
N LEU A 172 -45.68 -8.33 -13.43
CA LEU A 172 -45.18 -8.07 -12.09
C LEU A 172 -43.66 -7.80 -12.05
N PHE A 173 -42.86 -8.61 -12.74
CA PHE A 173 -41.41 -8.44 -12.75
C PHE A 173 -40.98 -7.10 -13.34
N LEU A 174 -41.68 -6.62 -14.37
CA LEU A 174 -41.44 -5.30 -14.96
C LEU A 174 -41.86 -4.17 -13.99
N GLU A 175 -43.00 -4.32 -13.31
CA GLU A 175 -43.49 -3.35 -12.32
C GLU A 175 -42.55 -3.24 -11.11
N GLU A 176 -42.12 -4.35 -10.51
CA GLU A 176 -41.16 -4.36 -9.39
C GLU A 176 -39.75 -3.90 -9.81
N ASN A 177 -39.33 -4.16 -11.06
CA ASN A 177 -38.05 -3.65 -11.59
C ASN A 177 -38.06 -2.12 -11.70
N LEU A 178 -39.15 -1.55 -12.23
CA LEU A 178 -39.31 -0.12 -12.36
C LEU A 178 -39.43 0.53 -10.98
N LYS A 179 -40.25 -0.02 -10.08
CA LYS A 179 -40.41 0.44 -8.69
C LYS A 179 -39.06 0.54 -7.95
N LEU A 180 -38.21 -0.49 -8.02
CA LEU A 180 -36.88 -0.46 -7.41
C LEU A 180 -35.96 0.59 -8.08
N THR A 181 -36.04 0.72 -9.40
CA THR A 181 -35.24 1.70 -10.16
C THR A 181 -35.65 3.14 -9.80
N GLU A 182 -36.95 3.43 -9.72
CA GLU A 182 -37.49 4.74 -9.35
C GLU A 182 -37.19 5.09 -7.88
N ALA A 183 -37.29 4.12 -6.97
CA ALA A 183 -36.87 4.28 -5.58
C ALA A 183 -35.37 4.66 -5.50
N LEU A 184 -34.49 3.93 -6.19
CA LEU A 184 -33.07 4.24 -6.25
C LEU A 184 -32.78 5.66 -6.79
N GLU A 185 -33.39 6.04 -7.92
CA GLU A 185 -33.22 7.38 -8.50
C GLU A 185 -33.73 8.48 -7.54
N SER A 186 -34.82 8.24 -6.80
CA SER A 186 -35.32 9.17 -5.77
C SER A 186 -34.36 9.38 -4.59
N TRP A 187 -33.59 8.35 -4.25
CA TRP A 187 -32.51 8.40 -3.27
C TRP A 187 -31.20 8.99 -3.84
N GLY A 188 -31.21 9.44 -5.10
CA GLY A 188 -30.08 10.02 -5.81
C GLY A 188 -29.12 8.98 -6.40
N VAL A 189 -29.55 7.73 -6.55
CA VAL A 189 -28.75 6.62 -7.06
C VAL A 189 -29.07 6.37 -8.52
N ARG A 190 -28.05 6.47 -9.37
CA ARG A 190 -28.20 6.22 -10.81
C ARG A 190 -28.42 4.73 -11.06
N ALA A 191 -29.63 4.34 -11.46
CA ALA A 191 -30.02 2.96 -11.71
C ALA A 191 -30.45 2.77 -13.18
N ARG A 192 -30.15 1.60 -13.76
CA ARG A 192 -30.58 1.26 -15.13
C ARG A 192 -31.41 -0.03 -15.09
N PRO A 193 -32.70 0.01 -15.47
CA PRO A 193 -33.53 -1.18 -15.56
C PRO A 193 -33.08 -2.02 -16.77
N ILE A 194 -32.85 -3.31 -16.55
CA ILE A 194 -32.41 -4.26 -17.60
C ILE A 194 -33.30 -5.50 -17.53
N THR A 195 -34.37 -5.47 -18.32
CA THR A 195 -35.51 -6.39 -18.23
C THR A 195 -35.46 -7.56 -19.23
N SER A 196 -34.45 -7.58 -20.11
CA SER A 196 -34.34 -8.50 -21.25
C SER A 196 -32.89 -8.57 -21.78
N GLY A 197 -32.57 -9.62 -22.54
CA GLY A 197 -31.34 -9.74 -23.33
C GLY A 197 -30.03 -9.98 -22.57
N VAL A 198 -30.11 -10.32 -21.28
CA VAL A 198 -28.92 -10.69 -20.45
C VAL A 198 -28.92 -12.16 -20.06
N LEU A 199 -30.04 -12.71 -19.62
CA LEU A 199 -30.16 -14.12 -19.25
C LEU A 199 -30.68 -14.90 -20.46
N MET A 200 -29.89 -15.84 -20.98
CA MET A 200 -30.33 -16.79 -22.00
C MET A 200 -30.58 -18.15 -21.34
N ALA A 201 -31.65 -18.85 -21.74
CA ALA A 201 -32.06 -20.10 -21.12
C ALA A 201 -32.75 -21.06 -22.10
N ASP A 202 -32.50 -22.35 -21.92
CA ASP A 202 -33.30 -23.41 -22.52
C ASP A 202 -34.51 -23.74 -21.64
N TYR A 203 -35.51 -24.42 -22.20
CA TYR A 203 -36.59 -25.00 -21.41
C TYR A 203 -36.04 -26.07 -20.46
N LYS A 204 -36.35 -25.95 -19.16
CA LYS A 204 -35.87 -26.92 -18.16
C LYS A 204 -36.46 -28.33 -18.39
N ASP A 205 -37.77 -28.37 -18.55
CA ASP A 205 -38.56 -29.50 -19.06
C ASP A 205 -39.89 -28.87 -19.49
N LYS A 206 -40.16 -28.88 -20.80
CA LYS A 206 -41.31 -28.20 -21.40
C LYS A 206 -42.63 -28.91 -21.09
N ASP A 207 -42.60 -30.23 -20.91
CA ASP A 207 -43.79 -31.03 -20.64
C ASP A 207 -44.16 -30.96 -19.15
N THR A 208 -43.16 -30.94 -18.25
CA THR A 208 -43.39 -30.82 -16.80
C THR A 208 -43.60 -29.39 -16.33
N TYR A 209 -42.72 -28.46 -16.70
CA TYR A 209 -42.66 -27.12 -16.10
C TYR A 209 -43.15 -26.00 -17.02
N GLN A 210 -43.41 -26.30 -18.30
CA GLN A 210 -43.86 -25.36 -19.33
C GLN A 210 -42.86 -24.20 -19.54
N PHE A 211 -43.24 -22.93 -19.35
CA PHE A 211 -42.39 -21.77 -19.61
C PHE A 211 -41.39 -21.47 -18.49
N VAL A 212 -40.67 -22.50 -18.02
CA VAL A 212 -39.60 -22.40 -17.02
C VAL A 212 -38.25 -22.70 -17.67
N GLY A 213 -37.31 -21.78 -17.47
CA GLY A 213 -35.97 -21.84 -18.07
C GLY A 213 -34.89 -22.36 -17.13
N GLU A 214 -33.88 -22.99 -17.70
CA GLU A 214 -32.58 -23.21 -17.07
C GLU A 214 -31.54 -22.38 -17.81
N VAL A 215 -30.93 -21.41 -17.11
CA VAL A 215 -29.99 -20.46 -17.70
C VAL A 215 -28.72 -21.19 -18.13
N ASN A 216 -28.34 -21.00 -19.40
CA ASN A 216 -27.21 -21.66 -20.03
C ASN A 216 -26.12 -20.66 -20.48
N GLN A 217 -26.48 -19.38 -20.65
CA GLN A 217 -25.58 -18.34 -21.13
C GLN A 217 -25.97 -16.96 -20.56
N ILE A 218 -24.96 -16.13 -20.30
CA ILE A 218 -25.12 -14.73 -19.87
C ILE A 218 -24.52 -13.81 -20.95
N ASN A 219 -25.28 -12.78 -21.35
CA ASN A 219 -24.79 -11.70 -22.21
C ASN A 219 -24.47 -10.44 -21.36
N PRO A 220 -23.19 -10.18 -21.03
CA PRO A 220 -22.82 -9.09 -20.13
C PRO A 220 -22.82 -7.70 -20.80
N THR A 221 -23.16 -7.58 -22.09
CA THR A 221 -22.97 -6.34 -22.87
C THR A 221 -23.70 -5.15 -22.25
N SER A 222 -24.99 -5.30 -21.95
CA SER A 222 -25.82 -4.27 -21.32
C SER A 222 -25.37 -3.92 -19.90
N LEU A 223 -24.86 -4.91 -19.15
CA LEU A 223 -24.33 -4.72 -17.79
C LEU A 223 -23.06 -3.87 -17.81
N LYS A 224 -22.11 -4.23 -18.69
CA LYS A 224 -20.84 -3.51 -18.84
C LYS A 224 -21.05 -2.07 -19.29
N ALA A 225 -22.01 -1.83 -20.19
CA ALA A 225 -22.39 -0.48 -20.62
C ALA A 225 -23.01 0.34 -19.47
N ALA A 226 -23.94 -0.23 -18.70
CA ALA A 226 -24.54 0.43 -17.54
C ALA A 226 -23.49 0.87 -16.51
N ILE A 227 -22.57 -0.04 -16.15
CA ILE A 227 -21.53 0.20 -15.15
C ILE A 227 -20.49 1.21 -15.67
N ALA A 228 -20.12 1.16 -16.96
CA ALA A 228 -19.20 2.14 -17.55
C ALA A 228 -19.79 3.56 -17.58
N ASP A 229 -21.11 3.69 -17.75
CA ASP A 229 -21.84 4.96 -17.68
C ASP A 229 -22.10 5.45 -16.24
N GLY A 230 -21.73 4.65 -15.23
CA GLY A 230 -21.95 4.93 -13.80
C GLY A 230 -23.39 4.72 -13.34
N TYR A 231 -24.05 3.65 -13.80
CA TYR A 231 -25.36 3.18 -13.30
C TYR A 231 -25.23 1.82 -12.61
N ILE A 232 -26.05 1.60 -11.58
CA ILE A 232 -26.34 0.28 -11.01
C ILE A 232 -27.31 -0.46 -11.95
N PRO A 233 -26.94 -1.59 -12.58
CA PRO A 233 -27.86 -2.36 -13.41
C PRO A 233 -28.80 -3.21 -12.54
N VAL A 234 -30.11 -3.12 -12.82
CA VAL A 234 -31.18 -3.82 -12.07
C VAL A 234 -31.90 -4.81 -12.98
N LEU A 235 -31.71 -6.10 -12.74
CA LEU A 235 -32.21 -7.21 -13.58
C LEU A 235 -33.44 -7.89 -12.99
N THR A 236 -34.37 -8.28 -13.86
CA THR A 236 -35.45 -9.23 -13.57
C THR A 236 -34.96 -10.68 -13.68
N CYS A 237 -35.49 -11.61 -12.87
CA CYS A 237 -35.24 -13.06 -13.05
C CYS A 237 -36.09 -13.69 -14.18
N MET A 238 -36.03 -13.08 -15.37
CA MET A 238 -36.59 -13.60 -16.62
C MET A 238 -35.47 -13.83 -17.62
N ALA A 239 -35.54 -14.94 -18.36
CA ALA A 239 -34.57 -15.27 -19.41
C ALA A 239 -35.27 -15.42 -20.77
N GLU A 240 -34.48 -15.45 -21.84
CA GLU A 240 -34.95 -15.64 -23.22
C GLU A 240 -34.34 -16.90 -23.82
N SER A 241 -35.14 -17.65 -24.60
CA SER A 241 -34.61 -18.68 -25.50
C SER A 241 -33.91 -18.05 -26.71
N GLU A 242 -33.21 -18.86 -27.52
CA GLU A 242 -32.62 -18.39 -28.79
C GLU A 242 -33.67 -17.77 -29.73
N ASP A 243 -34.88 -18.36 -29.80
CA ASP A 243 -36.03 -17.81 -30.54
C ASP A 243 -36.71 -16.57 -29.90
N GLY A 244 -36.21 -16.06 -28.77
CA GLY A 244 -36.77 -14.89 -28.06
C GLY A 244 -38.01 -15.15 -27.20
N GLN A 245 -38.35 -16.42 -26.88
CA GLN A 245 -39.41 -16.72 -25.93
C GLN A 245 -38.95 -16.43 -24.50
N VAL A 246 -39.73 -15.64 -23.76
CA VAL A 246 -39.47 -15.37 -22.34
C VAL A 246 -39.77 -16.60 -21.49
N LEU A 247 -38.86 -16.95 -20.59
CA LEU A 247 -38.94 -18.06 -19.64
C LEU A 247 -38.76 -17.56 -18.21
N ASN A 248 -39.53 -18.13 -17.28
CA ASN A 248 -39.42 -17.86 -15.85
C ASN A 248 -38.23 -18.62 -15.26
N VAL A 249 -37.39 -17.96 -14.44
CA VAL A 249 -36.15 -18.55 -13.89
C VAL A 249 -36.09 -18.36 -12.38
N ASN A 250 -35.55 -19.36 -11.68
CA ASN A 250 -35.26 -19.25 -10.24
C ASN A 250 -34.21 -18.16 -9.98
N ALA A 251 -34.54 -17.15 -9.19
CA ALA A 251 -33.67 -16.00 -8.92
C ALA A 251 -32.34 -16.34 -8.22
N ASP A 252 -32.29 -17.38 -7.37
CA ASP A 252 -31.04 -17.81 -6.73
C ASP A 252 -30.13 -18.51 -7.76
N LYS A 253 -30.68 -19.31 -8.68
CA LYS A 253 -29.94 -19.87 -9.83
C LYS A 253 -29.46 -18.80 -10.81
N ALA A 254 -30.31 -17.84 -11.16
CA ALA A 254 -29.93 -16.74 -12.05
C ALA A 254 -28.81 -15.87 -11.45
N ALA A 255 -28.85 -15.62 -10.14
CA ALA A 255 -27.76 -14.95 -9.43
C ALA A 255 -26.45 -15.76 -9.45
N ALA A 256 -26.53 -17.09 -9.31
CA ALA A 256 -25.37 -17.97 -9.44
C ALA A 256 -24.74 -17.91 -10.85
N GLU A 257 -25.53 -18.02 -11.92
CA GLU A 257 -25.03 -17.96 -13.30
C GLU A 257 -24.48 -16.57 -13.66
N LEU A 258 -25.11 -15.48 -13.18
CA LEU A 258 -24.53 -14.13 -13.26
C LEU A 258 -23.18 -14.03 -12.54
N ALA A 259 -23.05 -14.63 -11.35
CA ALA A 259 -21.79 -14.64 -10.60
C ALA A 259 -20.71 -15.46 -11.33
N ARG A 260 -21.05 -16.60 -11.96
CA ARG A 260 -20.12 -17.35 -12.82
C ARG A 260 -19.61 -16.53 -14.00
N ALA A 261 -20.50 -15.79 -14.67
CA ALA A 261 -20.15 -14.99 -15.85
C ALA A 261 -19.38 -13.70 -15.54
N LEU A 262 -19.62 -13.09 -14.38
CA LEU A 262 -18.99 -11.82 -13.98
C LEU A 262 -17.75 -12.02 -13.08
N VAL A 263 -17.66 -13.14 -12.39
CA VAL A 263 -16.61 -13.49 -11.41
C VAL A 263 -16.43 -12.39 -10.35
N PRO A 264 -17.47 -12.09 -9.55
CA PRO A 264 -17.41 -11.02 -8.55
C PRO A 264 -16.62 -11.43 -7.29
N LEU A 265 -16.12 -10.45 -6.54
CA LEU A 265 -15.56 -10.70 -5.19
C LEU A 265 -16.64 -11.07 -4.17
N LYS A 266 -17.79 -10.39 -4.21
CA LYS A 266 -18.88 -10.55 -3.26
C LYS A 266 -20.17 -10.96 -3.97
N ILE A 267 -20.85 -11.96 -3.43
CA ILE A 267 -22.16 -12.42 -3.89
C ILE A 267 -23.10 -12.31 -2.70
N VAL A 268 -24.11 -11.47 -2.77
CA VAL A 268 -24.95 -11.14 -1.60
C VAL A 268 -26.37 -11.64 -1.83
N TYR A 269 -26.89 -12.44 -0.91
CA TYR A 269 -28.30 -12.84 -0.86
C TYR A 269 -28.98 -12.07 0.27
N LEU A 270 -29.79 -11.07 -0.07
CA LEU A 270 -30.56 -10.33 0.92
C LEU A 270 -31.74 -11.14 1.44
N SER A 271 -31.91 -11.14 2.76
CA SER A 271 -32.96 -11.87 3.47
C SER A 271 -33.39 -11.16 4.75
N GLU A 272 -34.68 -11.23 5.06
CA GLU A 272 -35.28 -10.60 6.26
C GLU A 272 -34.66 -11.11 7.56
N LYS A 273 -34.23 -12.38 7.58
CA LYS A 273 -33.65 -13.03 8.77
C LYS A 273 -32.18 -12.68 9.03
N GLY A 274 -31.52 -11.97 8.12
CA GLY A 274 -30.14 -11.55 8.33
C GLY A 274 -29.08 -12.66 8.31
N GLY A 275 -29.40 -13.92 8.04
CA GLY A 275 -28.42 -15.01 8.00
C GLY A 275 -28.96 -16.41 8.29
N ILE A 276 -28.06 -17.38 8.36
CA ILE A 276 -28.33 -18.76 8.79
C ILE A 276 -28.13 -18.83 10.31
N HIS A 277 -29.16 -19.28 11.01
CA HIS A 277 -29.11 -19.51 12.45
C HIS A 277 -28.97 -21.00 12.73
N ASP A 278 -28.10 -21.35 13.67
CA ASP A 278 -28.04 -22.69 14.24
C ASP A 278 -29.30 -22.93 15.08
N LYS A 279 -30.04 -24.00 14.76
CA LYS A 279 -31.29 -24.33 15.44
C LYS A 279 -31.11 -25.04 16.78
N GLU A 280 -29.91 -25.55 17.08
CA GLU A 280 -29.59 -26.16 18.37
C GLU A 280 -29.22 -25.09 19.40
N THR A 281 -28.40 -24.11 19.00
CA THR A 281 -27.92 -23.04 19.90
C THR A 281 -28.72 -21.73 19.81
N GLY A 282 -29.53 -21.56 18.77
CA GLY A 282 -30.26 -20.32 18.47
C GLY A 282 -29.39 -19.18 17.94
N LYS A 283 -28.06 -19.35 17.87
CA LYS A 283 -27.11 -18.30 17.48
C LYS A 283 -27.00 -18.15 15.97
N LEU A 284 -26.69 -16.93 15.53
CA LEU A 284 -26.28 -16.65 14.16
C LEU A 284 -24.96 -17.39 13.86
N ILE A 285 -24.88 -18.03 12.70
CA ILE A 285 -23.62 -18.56 12.16
C ILE A 285 -22.95 -17.44 11.38
N GLU A 286 -21.92 -16.83 11.96
CA GLU A 286 -21.21 -15.68 11.37
C GLU A 286 -20.46 -16.06 10.08
N ALA A 287 -19.84 -17.24 10.05
CA ALA A 287 -19.09 -17.72 8.90
C ALA A 287 -19.19 -19.24 8.70
N ILE A 288 -19.01 -19.69 7.45
CA ILE A 288 -18.87 -21.10 7.08
C ILE A 288 -17.67 -21.26 6.14
N ASN A 289 -16.70 -22.12 6.52
CA ASN A 289 -15.53 -22.47 5.72
C ASN A 289 -15.75 -23.82 5.00
N LEU A 290 -16.19 -23.79 3.74
CA LEU A 290 -16.67 -24.98 3.05
C LEU A 290 -15.61 -26.10 2.87
N ASP A 291 -14.33 -25.77 2.70
CA ASP A 291 -13.25 -26.77 2.55
C ASP A 291 -12.96 -27.54 3.86
N GLU A 292 -13.45 -27.06 5.02
CA GLU A 292 -13.22 -27.65 6.36
C GLU A 292 -14.54 -28.14 7.01
N GLU A 293 -15.61 -27.36 6.94
CA GLU A 293 -16.83 -27.53 7.74
C GLU A 293 -18.04 -28.11 6.99
N TYR A 294 -18.00 -28.15 5.65
CA TYR A 294 -19.16 -28.53 4.82
C TYR A 294 -19.75 -29.90 5.18
N ASP A 295 -18.88 -30.91 5.34
CA ASP A 295 -19.30 -32.28 5.67
C ASP A 295 -19.83 -32.41 7.10
N GLU A 296 -19.46 -31.51 8.02
CA GLU A 296 -20.04 -31.46 9.36
C GLU A 296 -21.45 -30.87 9.33
N TYR A 297 -21.61 -29.68 8.72
CA TYR A 297 -22.93 -29.07 8.57
C TYR A 297 -23.91 -29.96 7.79
N MET A 298 -23.46 -30.68 6.77
CA MET A 298 -24.29 -31.61 6.00
C MET A 298 -24.75 -32.85 6.80
N LYS A 299 -24.16 -33.11 7.97
CA LYS A 299 -24.58 -34.18 8.91
C LYS A 299 -25.48 -33.68 10.04
N LYS A 300 -25.50 -32.37 10.35
CA LYS A 300 -26.32 -31.81 11.44
C LYS A 300 -27.82 -32.03 11.17
N PRO A 301 -28.61 -32.60 12.10
CA PRO A 301 -30.01 -32.98 11.86
C PRO A 301 -30.92 -31.81 11.47
N TRP A 302 -30.61 -30.61 11.93
CA TRP A 302 -31.43 -29.42 11.70
C TRP A 302 -31.24 -28.77 10.31
N VAL A 303 -30.23 -29.20 9.55
CA VAL A 303 -29.95 -28.75 8.17
C VAL A 303 -30.88 -29.48 7.18
N ILE A 304 -32.16 -29.09 7.28
CA ILE A 304 -33.30 -29.58 6.48
C ILE A 304 -33.23 -29.10 5.02
N HIS A 305 -34.07 -29.69 4.16
CA HIS A 305 -34.10 -29.52 2.70
C HIS A 305 -33.74 -28.11 2.17
N GLY A 306 -34.38 -27.05 2.67
CA GLY A 306 -34.13 -25.67 2.21
C GLY A 306 -32.71 -25.17 2.51
N THR A 307 -32.27 -25.26 3.77
CA THR A 307 -30.90 -24.89 4.18
C THR A 307 -29.86 -25.80 3.51
N ARG A 308 -30.16 -27.10 3.39
CA ARG A 308 -29.31 -28.10 2.75
C ARG A 308 -29.08 -27.81 1.27
N SER A 309 -30.12 -27.44 0.51
CA SER A 309 -29.96 -27.00 -0.88
C SER A 309 -29.11 -25.74 -0.91
N LYS A 310 -29.48 -24.70 -0.15
CA LYS A 310 -28.76 -23.41 -0.19
C LYS A 310 -27.26 -23.55 0.07
N ILE A 311 -26.82 -24.30 1.09
CA ILE A 311 -25.39 -24.51 1.37
C ILE A 311 -24.72 -25.32 0.24
N ARG A 312 -25.39 -26.34 -0.32
CA ARG A 312 -24.87 -27.12 -1.46
C ARG A 312 -24.73 -26.27 -2.72
N ASP A 313 -25.76 -25.52 -3.08
CA ASP A 313 -25.83 -24.68 -4.27
C ASP A 313 -24.76 -23.56 -4.18
N ILE A 314 -24.56 -23.00 -2.98
CA ILE A 314 -23.47 -22.06 -2.68
C ILE A 314 -22.09 -22.73 -2.78
N LYS A 315 -21.92 -23.97 -2.31
CA LYS A 315 -20.66 -24.71 -2.49
C LYS A 315 -20.35 -24.90 -3.97
N THR A 316 -21.30 -25.41 -4.75
CA THR A 316 -21.13 -25.63 -6.20
C THR A 316 -20.90 -24.31 -6.96
N LEU A 317 -21.46 -23.19 -6.52
CA LEU A 317 -21.12 -21.87 -7.06
C LEU A 317 -19.68 -21.46 -6.74
N LEU A 318 -19.26 -21.61 -5.48
CA LEU A 318 -17.94 -21.19 -5.02
C LEU A 318 -16.80 -22.10 -5.50
N ASP A 319 -17.06 -23.39 -5.72
CA ASP A 319 -16.09 -24.35 -6.26
C ASP A 319 -15.53 -23.89 -7.62
N ASP A 320 -16.39 -23.32 -8.48
CA ASP A 320 -16.07 -22.82 -9.82
C ASP A 320 -15.54 -21.36 -9.84
N LEU A 321 -15.54 -20.68 -8.69
CA LEU A 321 -15.07 -19.31 -8.53
C LEU A 321 -13.68 -19.24 -7.86
N PRO A 322 -12.93 -18.14 -8.03
CA PRO A 322 -11.69 -17.92 -7.29
C PRO A 322 -11.88 -18.01 -5.77
N ARG A 323 -10.88 -18.52 -5.05
CA ARG A 323 -10.92 -18.62 -3.56
C ARG A 323 -11.14 -17.28 -2.84
N SER A 324 -10.88 -16.15 -3.52
CA SER A 324 -11.16 -14.80 -3.03
C SER A 324 -12.65 -14.41 -3.07
N SER A 325 -13.46 -15.13 -3.84
CA SER A 325 -14.91 -14.91 -3.93
C SER A 325 -15.62 -15.46 -2.69
N SER A 326 -16.67 -14.77 -2.26
CA SER A 326 -17.46 -15.17 -1.09
C SER A 326 -18.95 -14.89 -1.30
N VAL A 327 -19.78 -15.70 -0.65
CA VAL A 327 -21.24 -15.54 -0.62
C VAL A 327 -21.66 -15.08 0.78
N ALA A 328 -22.42 -14.00 0.89
CA ALA A 328 -22.97 -13.53 2.15
C ALA A 328 -24.50 -13.58 2.15
N ILE A 329 -25.10 -13.96 3.29
CA ILE A 329 -26.55 -13.97 3.52
C ILE A 329 -26.84 -13.01 4.67
N ILE A 330 -27.49 -11.88 4.39
CA ILE A 330 -27.57 -10.72 5.30
C ILE A 330 -28.90 -9.97 5.20
N HIS A 331 -29.12 -9.02 6.11
CA HIS A 331 -30.19 -8.02 6.07
C HIS A 331 -29.81 -6.83 5.18
N PRO A 332 -30.74 -6.07 4.57
CA PRO A 332 -30.39 -4.88 3.76
C PRO A 332 -29.57 -3.84 4.52
N GLU A 333 -29.94 -3.50 5.76
CA GLU A 333 -29.18 -2.56 6.63
C GLU A 333 -27.74 -3.00 6.89
N ALA A 334 -27.48 -4.30 6.79
CA ALA A 334 -26.18 -4.92 7.02
C ALA A 334 -25.28 -4.91 5.76
N LEU A 335 -25.78 -4.46 4.60
CA LEU A 335 -25.12 -4.55 3.31
C LEU A 335 -23.74 -3.89 3.28
N GLU A 336 -23.62 -2.67 3.78
CA GLU A 336 -22.34 -1.96 3.82
C GLU A 336 -21.34 -2.64 4.77
N ARG A 337 -21.78 -3.04 5.96
CA ARG A 337 -20.91 -3.71 6.93
C ARG A 337 -20.39 -5.04 6.38
N GLU A 338 -21.24 -5.85 5.75
CA GLU A 338 -20.86 -7.15 5.19
C GLU A 338 -19.94 -7.06 3.96
N LEU A 339 -20.18 -6.08 3.09
CA LEU A 339 -19.33 -5.93 1.91
C LEU A 339 -17.89 -5.61 2.31
N PHE A 340 -17.69 -4.91 3.44
CA PHE A 340 -16.41 -4.30 3.77
C PHE A 340 -15.71 -4.76 5.06
N THR A 341 -16.38 -5.47 5.95
CA THR A 341 -15.78 -5.99 7.19
C THR A 341 -15.69 -7.51 7.18
N HIS A 342 -14.82 -8.08 8.03
CA HIS A 342 -14.80 -9.51 8.33
C HIS A 342 -15.68 -9.86 9.54
N SER A 343 -16.05 -8.83 10.31
CA SER A 343 -17.02 -8.79 11.40
C SER A 343 -18.44 -8.96 10.83
N GLY A 344 -18.71 -10.17 10.33
CA GLY A 344 -19.87 -10.51 9.49
C GLY A 344 -21.19 -9.97 10.03
N ALA A 345 -21.98 -9.39 9.15
CA ALA A 345 -23.28 -8.80 9.50
C ALA A 345 -24.45 -9.79 9.33
N GLY A 346 -24.12 -11.01 8.92
CA GLY A 346 -24.99 -12.17 8.78
C GLY A 346 -24.13 -13.43 8.66
N THR A 347 -24.42 -14.29 7.68
CA THR A 347 -23.61 -15.50 7.42
C THR A 347 -22.73 -15.35 6.19
N LEU A 348 -21.41 -15.32 6.38
CA LEU A 348 -20.39 -15.29 5.34
C LEU A 348 -19.92 -16.72 4.99
N ILE A 349 -20.30 -17.21 3.82
CA ILE A 349 -19.91 -18.52 3.29
C ILE A 349 -18.80 -18.34 2.26
N ARG A 350 -17.69 -19.07 2.43
CA ARG A 350 -16.60 -19.10 1.45
C ARG A 350 -15.96 -20.49 1.40
N ARG A 351 -15.11 -20.74 0.41
CA ARG A 351 -14.26 -21.95 0.41
C ARG A 351 -13.36 -22.03 1.64
N GLY A 352 -12.73 -20.89 1.98
CA GLY A 352 -11.70 -20.84 3.01
C GLY A 352 -10.43 -21.53 2.54
N THR A 353 -9.58 -21.90 3.51
CA THR A 353 -8.37 -22.69 3.28
C THR A 353 -8.32 -23.74 4.36
N LYS A 354 -8.26 -25.02 3.97
CA LYS A 354 -8.13 -26.13 4.91
C LYS A 354 -6.76 -26.06 5.59
N LEU A 355 -6.77 -25.98 6.91
CA LEU A 355 -5.54 -26.04 7.70
C LEU A 355 -5.09 -27.50 7.83
N GLN A 356 -3.82 -27.74 7.55
CA GLN A 356 -3.11 -28.95 7.93
C GLN A 356 -2.64 -28.82 9.39
N GLN A 357 -2.51 -29.95 10.06
CA GLN A 357 -2.00 -30.03 11.42
C GLN A 357 -0.82 -31.00 11.47
N ALA A 358 0.22 -30.67 12.22
CA ALA A 358 1.37 -31.53 12.44
C ALA A 358 1.76 -31.53 13.92
N SER A 359 2.11 -32.70 14.46
CA SER A 359 2.64 -32.88 15.82
C SER A 359 4.10 -33.35 15.85
N SER A 360 4.69 -33.62 14.69
CA SER A 360 6.12 -33.92 14.51
C SER A 360 6.68 -33.28 13.24
N LEU A 361 8.00 -33.10 13.16
CA LEU A 361 8.64 -32.54 11.96
C LEU A 361 8.55 -33.46 10.73
N ALA A 362 8.26 -34.75 10.91
CA ALA A 362 8.11 -35.72 9.83
C ALA A 362 6.73 -35.64 9.13
N GLU A 363 5.75 -34.96 9.73
CA GLU A 363 4.42 -34.74 9.14
C GLU A 363 4.38 -33.55 8.17
N PHE A 364 5.46 -32.76 8.07
CA PHE A 364 5.59 -31.69 7.08
C PHE A 364 6.12 -32.24 5.75
N GLU A 365 5.40 -32.01 4.65
CA GLU A 365 5.82 -32.42 3.31
C GLU A 365 7.18 -31.83 2.88
N ASP A 366 7.50 -30.60 3.31
CA ASP A 366 8.79 -29.95 3.07
C ASP A 366 9.27 -29.14 4.30
N VAL A 367 10.20 -29.73 5.04
CA VAL A 367 10.88 -29.09 6.18
C VAL A 367 11.71 -27.85 5.74
N SER A 368 12.14 -27.79 4.48
CA SER A 368 12.84 -26.62 3.91
C SER A 368 11.87 -25.43 3.77
N LYS A 369 10.64 -25.69 3.33
CA LYS A 369 9.55 -24.71 3.26
C LYS A 369 9.17 -24.22 4.66
N LEU A 370 9.07 -25.12 5.64
CA LEU A 370 8.89 -24.76 7.06
C LEU A 370 10.01 -23.82 7.57
N LYS A 371 11.27 -24.16 7.32
CA LYS A 371 12.41 -23.30 7.69
C LYS A 371 12.37 -21.94 6.99
N GLN A 372 12.02 -21.88 5.70
CA GLN A 372 11.85 -20.63 4.97
C GLN A 372 10.72 -19.77 5.55
N THR A 373 9.56 -20.36 5.84
CA THR A 373 8.42 -19.67 6.47
C THR A 373 8.81 -19.11 7.84
N LEU A 374 9.50 -19.89 8.67
CA LEU A 374 10.01 -19.41 9.96
C LEU A 374 11.08 -18.32 9.85
N VAL A 375 11.74 -18.13 8.70
CA VAL A 375 12.71 -17.03 8.49
C VAL A 375 12.08 -15.80 7.83
N ARG A 376 10.97 -15.96 7.10
CA ARG A 376 10.38 -14.99 6.16
C ARG A 376 10.25 -13.57 6.71
N ASP A 377 9.79 -13.44 7.95
CA ASP A 377 9.38 -12.18 8.56
C ASP A 377 10.33 -11.74 9.69
N ARG A 378 11.59 -12.21 9.69
CA ARG A 378 12.54 -12.07 10.82
C ARG A 378 13.92 -11.54 10.44
N GLU A 379 14.23 -10.35 10.94
CA GLU A 379 15.51 -9.67 10.72
C GLU A 379 16.52 -9.96 11.85
N GLY A 380 17.74 -10.35 11.47
CA GLY A 380 18.83 -10.59 12.42
C GLY A 380 20.04 -11.25 11.77
N PHE A 381 21.23 -11.02 12.31
CA PHE A 381 22.40 -11.81 11.96
C PHE A 381 22.14 -13.27 12.37
N ASP A 382 22.33 -14.20 11.44
CA ASP A 382 22.24 -15.65 11.67
C ASP A 382 20.86 -16.21 12.05
N SER A 383 19.76 -15.54 11.62
CA SER A 383 18.38 -16.00 11.88
C SER A 383 18.10 -17.44 11.42
N ALA A 384 18.74 -17.88 10.33
CA ALA A 384 18.64 -19.26 9.84
C ALA A 384 19.18 -20.30 10.84
N ALA A 385 20.33 -20.04 11.48
CA ALA A 385 20.92 -20.94 12.47
C ALA A 385 20.23 -20.89 13.86
N VAL A 386 19.44 -19.83 14.12
CA VAL A 386 18.51 -19.81 15.26
C VAL A 386 17.29 -20.68 14.95
N VAL A 387 16.71 -20.58 13.75
CA VAL A 387 15.61 -21.45 13.32
C VAL A 387 16.03 -22.92 13.27
N ASP A 388 17.26 -23.24 12.83
CA ASP A 388 17.77 -24.62 12.87
C ASP A 388 17.78 -25.18 14.30
N ARG A 389 18.37 -24.47 15.27
CA ARG A 389 18.39 -24.88 16.68
C ARG A 389 16.99 -24.97 17.29
N TYR A 390 16.05 -24.13 16.85
CA TYR A 390 14.66 -24.21 17.26
C TYR A 390 13.98 -25.48 16.72
N LEU A 391 14.16 -25.80 15.43
CA LEU A 391 13.64 -27.04 14.82
C LEU A 391 14.27 -28.29 15.47
N GLU A 392 15.59 -28.27 15.75
CA GLU A 392 16.24 -29.31 16.55
C GLU A 392 15.59 -29.47 17.93
N SER A 393 15.25 -28.36 18.60
CA SER A 393 14.55 -28.42 19.89
C SER A 393 13.13 -29.02 19.78
N LEU A 394 12.41 -28.77 18.68
CA LEU A 394 11.08 -29.35 18.44
C LEU A 394 11.12 -30.87 18.25
N ASN A 395 12.22 -31.47 17.77
CA ASN A 395 12.35 -32.94 17.70
C ASN A 395 12.30 -33.63 19.08
N THR A 396 12.54 -32.88 20.16
CA THR A 396 12.59 -33.41 21.54
C THR A 396 11.39 -32.99 22.40
N ARG A 397 10.41 -32.31 21.81
CA ARG A 397 9.30 -31.66 22.52
C ARG A 397 7.97 -31.95 21.83
N SER A 398 6.89 -32.03 22.61
CA SER A 398 5.55 -31.98 22.07
C SER A 398 5.25 -30.57 21.55
N PHE A 399 4.73 -30.48 20.33
CA PHE A 399 4.16 -29.26 19.76
C PHE A 399 2.94 -29.61 18.92
N ARG A 400 2.15 -28.60 18.56
CA ARG A 400 1.10 -28.72 17.54
C ARG A 400 1.16 -27.52 16.61
N ALA A 401 1.41 -27.78 15.34
CA ALA A 401 1.45 -26.78 14.30
C ALA A 401 0.14 -26.75 13.52
N TYR A 402 -0.26 -25.56 13.09
CA TYR A 402 -1.39 -25.31 12.19
C TYR A 402 -0.86 -24.46 11.02
N PHE A 403 -1.05 -24.94 9.80
CA PHE A 403 -0.54 -24.27 8.61
C PHE A 403 -1.44 -24.53 7.41
N ASP A 404 -1.40 -23.63 6.42
CA ASP A 404 -2.08 -23.86 5.15
C ASP A 404 -1.16 -24.58 4.15
N GLU A 405 -1.75 -25.16 3.10
CA GLU A 405 -1.05 -25.85 2.00
C GLU A 405 0.10 -25.01 1.38
N ASN A 406 -0.05 -23.69 1.30
CA ASN A 406 0.97 -22.81 0.73
C ASN A 406 2.04 -22.37 1.74
N MET A 407 1.88 -22.64 3.04
CA MET A 407 2.69 -22.09 4.14
C MET A 407 2.69 -20.55 4.14
N GLU A 408 1.60 -19.94 3.69
CA GLU A 408 1.34 -18.51 3.87
C GLU A 408 1.12 -18.19 5.35
N ALA A 409 0.46 -19.07 6.10
CA ALA A 409 0.28 -19.00 7.55
C ALA A 409 0.85 -20.23 8.26
N LEU A 410 1.49 -19.99 9.41
CA LEU A 410 2.03 -21.02 10.30
C LEU A 410 1.88 -20.56 11.76
N ALA A 411 1.13 -21.30 12.56
CA ALA A 411 1.13 -21.22 14.01
C ALA A 411 1.80 -22.47 14.60
N ILE A 412 2.64 -22.30 15.63
CA ILE A 412 3.16 -23.41 16.43
C ILE A 412 2.80 -23.17 17.89
N VAL A 413 2.03 -24.10 18.45
CA VAL A 413 1.64 -24.12 19.86
C VAL A 413 2.45 -25.17 20.60
N LEU A 414 2.82 -24.84 21.83
CA LEU A 414 3.39 -25.76 22.77
C LEU A 414 2.31 -26.09 23.81
N PRO A 415 1.91 -27.37 23.95
CA PRO A 415 0.94 -27.79 24.97
C PRO A 415 1.43 -27.47 26.39
N PRO A 416 0.51 -27.46 27.38
CA PRO A 416 0.87 -27.35 28.80
C PRO A 416 1.89 -28.44 29.20
N THR A 417 2.79 -28.09 30.11
CA THR A 417 3.80 -28.98 30.69
C THR A 417 3.60 -29.09 32.21
N ASP A 418 4.27 -30.03 32.87
CA ASP A 418 4.23 -30.15 34.34
C ASP A 418 4.66 -28.86 35.07
N SER A 419 5.40 -27.97 34.39
CA SER A 419 5.83 -26.67 34.90
C SER A 419 4.94 -25.49 34.50
N SER A 420 4.02 -25.64 33.53
CA SER A 420 3.12 -24.56 33.08
C SER A 420 1.76 -25.13 32.65
N LYS A 421 0.72 -24.71 33.36
CA LYS A 421 -0.68 -25.11 33.08
C LYS A 421 -1.29 -24.48 31.83
N LEU A 422 -0.60 -23.54 31.19
CA LEU A 422 -1.08 -22.79 30.04
C LEU A 422 -0.39 -23.28 28.76
N ALA A 423 -1.16 -23.47 27.70
CA ALA A 423 -0.57 -23.65 26.37
C ALA A 423 0.05 -22.33 25.91
N GLN A 424 1.08 -22.40 25.09
CA GLN A 424 1.80 -21.22 24.63
C GLN A 424 1.87 -21.18 23.10
N LEU A 425 1.47 -20.07 22.49
CA LEU A 425 1.77 -19.81 21.08
C LEU A 425 3.24 -19.39 20.96
N ALA A 426 4.09 -20.30 20.49
CA ALA A 426 5.53 -20.06 20.37
C ALA A 426 5.90 -19.26 19.11
N THR A 427 5.09 -19.35 18.06
CA THR A 427 5.21 -18.49 16.88
C THR A 427 3.89 -18.44 16.12
N LEU A 428 3.57 -17.27 15.56
CA LEU A 428 2.57 -17.08 14.52
C LEU A 428 3.24 -16.28 13.41
N THR A 429 3.38 -16.89 12.23
CA THR A 429 4.10 -16.31 11.09
C THR A 429 3.19 -16.36 9.87
N MET A 430 2.83 -15.20 9.34
CA MET A 430 1.76 -15.05 8.35
C MET A 430 2.13 -14.03 7.29
N SER A 431 1.90 -14.35 6.03
CA SER A 431 2.09 -13.41 4.92
C SER A 431 1.06 -12.28 4.99
N ARG A 432 1.34 -11.17 4.30
CA ARG A 432 0.38 -10.06 4.17
C ARG A 432 -0.93 -10.50 3.51
N SER A 433 -0.89 -11.43 2.55
CA SER A 433 -2.08 -12.08 1.98
C SER A 433 -2.87 -12.89 3.00
N ALA A 434 -2.19 -13.61 3.90
CA ALA A 434 -2.85 -14.41 4.95
C ALA A 434 -3.47 -13.56 6.07
N TRP A 435 -2.89 -12.39 6.37
CA TRP A 435 -3.45 -11.39 7.29
C TRP A 435 -4.64 -10.61 6.70
N LEU A 436 -4.56 -10.24 5.42
CA LEU A 436 -5.64 -9.52 4.72
C LEU A 436 -6.81 -10.43 4.34
N SER A 437 -6.56 -11.74 4.21
CA SER A 437 -7.60 -12.76 4.20
C SER A 437 -7.94 -13.21 5.63
N ASN A 438 -8.83 -14.19 5.76
CA ASN A 438 -9.31 -14.70 7.05
C ASN A 438 -8.57 -15.98 7.48
N ILE A 439 -7.34 -16.19 7.01
CA ILE A 439 -6.54 -17.36 7.44
C ILE A 439 -6.13 -17.18 8.91
N ALA A 440 -5.81 -15.95 9.34
CA ALA A 440 -5.50 -15.64 10.73
C ALA A 440 -6.64 -16.06 11.68
N ASP A 441 -7.88 -15.72 11.31
CA ASP A 441 -9.06 -16.04 12.09
C ASP A 441 -9.41 -17.54 12.07
N ASN A 442 -9.23 -18.26 10.94
CA ASN A 442 -9.39 -19.73 10.93
C ASN A 442 -8.34 -20.43 11.82
N VAL A 443 -7.08 -19.96 11.76
CA VAL A 443 -6.01 -20.45 12.65
C VAL A 443 -6.42 -20.23 14.11
N PHE A 444 -6.84 -19.02 14.49
CA PHE A 444 -7.25 -18.74 15.88
C PHE A 444 -8.53 -19.47 16.33
N GLN A 445 -9.47 -19.76 15.43
CA GLN A 445 -10.62 -20.64 15.72
C GLN A 445 -10.17 -22.07 16.02
N ASN A 446 -9.29 -22.64 15.20
CA ASN A 446 -8.66 -23.93 15.44
C ASN A 446 -7.85 -23.95 16.76
N LEU A 447 -7.12 -22.87 17.07
CA LEU A 447 -6.41 -22.70 18.34
C LEU A 447 -7.36 -22.69 19.56
N LYS A 448 -8.47 -21.93 19.52
CA LYS A 448 -9.45 -21.87 20.62
C LYS A 448 -10.16 -23.22 20.83
N ARG A 449 -10.42 -23.98 19.76
CA ARG A 449 -11.01 -25.32 19.83
C ARG A 449 -10.07 -26.33 20.49
N ASP A 450 -8.80 -26.33 20.10
CA ASP A 450 -7.84 -27.36 20.50
C ASP A 450 -7.08 -27.00 21.80
N PHE A 451 -6.99 -25.70 22.15
CA PHE A 451 -6.34 -25.17 23.35
C PHE A 451 -7.22 -24.12 24.04
N PRO A 452 -8.07 -24.52 25.02
CA PRO A 452 -8.99 -23.59 25.70
C PRO A 452 -8.32 -22.52 26.56
N LYS A 453 -7.11 -22.76 27.07
CA LYS A 453 -6.26 -21.76 27.75
C LYS A 453 -4.97 -21.55 26.96
N LEU A 454 -4.70 -20.33 26.51
CA LEU A 454 -3.51 -19.99 25.71
C LEU A 454 -2.94 -18.62 26.12
N ALA A 455 -1.61 -18.50 26.16
CA ALA A 455 -0.89 -17.24 26.33
C ALA A 455 0.12 -17.01 25.18
N TRP A 456 0.33 -15.74 24.82
CA TRP A 456 1.26 -15.35 23.74
C TRP A 456 1.78 -13.92 23.88
N THR A 457 2.94 -13.64 23.30
CA THR A 457 3.57 -12.30 23.32
C THR A 457 3.74 -11.74 21.93
N VAL A 458 3.41 -10.46 21.78
CA VAL A 458 3.48 -9.65 20.56
C VAL A 458 4.41 -8.45 20.82
N LYS A 459 4.93 -7.80 19.77
CA LYS A 459 5.66 -6.53 19.98
C LYS A 459 4.66 -5.39 20.07
N GLN A 460 4.97 -4.35 20.84
CA GLN A 460 4.09 -3.19 21.00
C GLN A 460 4.00 -2.34 19.70
N ASP A 461 4.94 -2.52 18.78
CA ASP A 461 4.96 -1.93 17.43
C ASP A 461 4.44 -2.88 16.33
N ASP A 462 3.80 -4.01 16.66
CA ASP A 462 3.23 -4.92 15.66
C ASP A 462 2.03 -4.31 14.94
N GLU A 463 1.97 -4.45 13.61
CA GLU A 463 0.87 -3.89 12.79
C GLU A 463 -0.52 -4.46 13.12
N ASN A 464 -0.58 -5.66 13.70
CA ASN A 464 -1.82 -6.40 13.97
C ASN A 464 -2.18 -6.42 15.47
N LEU A 465 -1.54 -5.58 16.30
CA LEU A 465 -1.72 -5.57 17.76
C LEU A 465 -3.19 -5.47 18.20
N THR A 466 -4.00 -4.68 17.49
CA THR A 466 -5.45 -4.56 17.74
C THR A 466 -6.17 -5.89 17.59
N TRP A 467 -5.87 -6.67 16.55
CA TRP A 467 -6.49 -7.98 16.31
C TRP A 467 -6.12 -8.98 17.40
N PHE A 468 -4.87 -8.98 17.86
CA PHE A 468 -4.49 -9.81 19.02
C PHE A 468 -5.28 -9.42 20.28
N SER A 469 -5.54 -8.12 20.48
CA SER A 469 -6.39 -7.65 21.57
C SER A 469 -7.86 -8.05 21.43
N GLU A 470 -8.39 -8.18 20.21
CA GLU A 470 -9.75 -8.67 19.94
C GLU A 470 -9.91 -10.18 20.20
N LYS A 471 -8.83 -10.97 20.10
CA LYS A 471 -8.87 -12.42 20.36
C LYS A 471 -8.59 -12.80 21.80
N ALA A 472 -8.05 -11.89 22.60
CA ALA A 472 -7.66 -12.08 24.00
C ALA A 472 -8.77 -11.70 24.98
N ASP A 473 -8.77 -12.34 26.15
CA ASP A 473 -9.63 -11.94 27.27
C ASP A 473 -8.92 -10.91 28.17
N GLY A 474 -7.59 -10.78 28.06
CA GLY A 474 -6.79 -9.79 28.77
C GLY A 474 -5.40 -9.57 28.16
N SER A 475 -4.76 -8.46 28.54
CA SER A 475 -3.43 -8.08 28.09
C SER A 475 -2.62 -7.28 29.12
N ILE A 476 -1.30 -7.27 28.98
CA ILE A 476 -0.38 -6.42 29.76
C ILE A 476 0.84 -6.04 28.92
N ALA A 477 1.25 -4.77 28.98
CA ALA A 477 2.39 -4.24 28.22
C ALA A 477 3.62 -3.97 29.12
N ARG A 478 4.82 -4.23 28.62
CA ARG A 478 6.11 -3.97 29.28
C ARG A 478 7.24 -3.81 28.26
N ARG A 479 8.01 -2.72 28.35
CA ARG A 479 9.28 -2.51 27.60
C ARG A 479 9.20 -2.81 26.09
N GLY A 480 8.12 -2.40 25.41
CA GLY A 480 7.93 -2.64 23.98
C GLY A 480 7.37 -4.02 23.64
N GLU A 481 6.95 -4.81 24.62
CA GLU A 481 6.30 -6.12 24.45
C GLU A 481 4.88 -6.10 25.06
N VAL A 482 3.96 -6.87 24.48
CA VAL A 482 2.61 -7.06 25.03
C VAL A 482 2.35 -8.56 25.17
N LEU A 483 1.99 -8.99 26.38
CA LEU A 483 1.45 -10.32 26.66
C LEU A 483 -0.07 -10.28 26.51
N PHE A 484 -0.63 -11.30 25.88
CA PHE A 484 -2.05 -11.57 25.74
C PHE A 484 -2.37 -12.99 26.22
N TRP A 485 -3.61 -13.21 26.67
CA TRP A 485 -4.11 -14.53 27.04
C TRP A 485 -5.62 -14.67 26.78
N TYR A 486 -6.11 -15.92 26.71
CA TYR A 486 -7.53 -16.23 26.84
C TYR A 486 -7.74 -17.52 27.67
N GLY A 487 -8.95 -17.70 28.19
CA GLY A 487 -9.41 -18.88 28.95
C GLY A 487 -9.03 -18.91 30.43
N ILE A 488 -8.49 -17.81 30.98
CA ILE A 488 -8.07 -17.74 32.39
C ILE A 488 -9.15 -17.04 33.22
N GLU A 489 -9.90 -17.82 33.99
CA GLU A 489 -11.03 -17.34 34.81
C GLU A 489 -10.64 -16.97 36.26
N SER A 490 -9.53 -17.50 36.78
CA SER A 490 -9.07 -17.23 38.15
C SER A 490 -8.22 -15.95 38.22
N PRO A 491 -8.57 -14.98 39.10
CA PRO A 491 -7.74 -13.80 39.36
C PRO A 491 -6.33 -14.13 39.85
N GLU A 492 -6.16 -15.25 40.54
CA GLU A 492 -4.88 -15.74 41.05
C GLU A 492 -3.98 -16.22 39.91
N GLU A 493 -4.51 -17.04 38.98
CA GLU A 493 -3.78 -17.48 37.77
C GLU A 493 -3.37 -16.27 36.90
N VAL A 494 -4.26 -15.28 36.74
CA VAL A 494 -3.94 -14.03 36.02
C VAL A 494 -2.84 -13.24 36.74
N ARG A 495 -2.90 -13.11 38.08
CA ARG A 495 -1.90 -12.39 38.87
C ARG A 495 -0.53 -13.06 38.80
N GLU A 496 -0.46 -14.39 38.84
CA GLU A 496 0.79 -15.15 38.69
C GLU A 496 1.41 -14.90 37.32
N LEU A 497 0.63 -15.08 36.24
CA LEU A 497 1.05 -14.82 34.85
C LEU A 497 1.53 -13.37 34.64
N MET A 498 0.79 -12.38 35.15
CA MET A 498 1.18 -10.96 35.09
C MET A 498 2.47 -10.70 35.86
N SER A 499 2.64 -11.28 37.05
CA SER A 499 3.85 -11.11 37.87
C SER A 499 5.08 -11.70 37.16
N GLU A 500 4.94 -12.89 36.57
CA GLU A 500 6.01 -13.56 35.85
C GLU A 500 6.43 -12.77 34.60
N PHE A 501 5.48 -12.22 33.83
CA PHE A 501 5.79 -11.30 32.72
C PHE A 501 6.41 -9.98 33.18
N VAL A 502 5.94 -9.41 34.30
CA VAL A 502 6.50 -8.18 34.90
C VAL A 502 7.90 -8.40 35.48
N GLN A 503 8.28 -9.64 35.77
CA GLN A 503 9.65 -10.02 36.13
C GLN A 503 10.50 -10.32 34.88
N HIS A 504 10.08 -11.28 34.05
CA HIS A 504 10.90 -11.90 32.99
C HIS A 504 10.61 -11.44 31.55
N GLY A 505 9.46 -10.80 31.28
CA GLY A 505 9.06 -10.38 29.93
C GLY A 505 8.85 -11.60 29.04
N ARG A 506 9.19 -11.53 27.74
CA ARG A 506 9.24 -12.72 26.85
C ARG A 506 10.07 -13.90 27.35
N GLN A 507 10.95 -13.71 28.34
CA GLN A 507 11.74 -14.79 28.93
C GLN A 507 10.96 -15.63 29.97
N MET A 508 9.73 -15.25 30.34
CA MET A 508 8.84 -16.11 31.15
C MET A 508 8.63 -17.48 30.49
N PHE A 509 8.51 -17.49 29.16
CA PHE A 509 8.40 -18.69 28.34
C PHE A 509 9.75 -19.38 28.07
N GLY A 510 10.81 -18.97 28.77
CA GLY A 510 12.17 -19.50 28.68
C GLY A 510 12.76 -19.54 27.27
N ASP A 511 13.68 -20.48 27.09
CA ASP A 511 14.33 -20.84 25.82
C ASP A 511 13.39 -21.54 24.82
N ILE A 512 12.09 -21.58 25.12
CA ILE A 512 11.09 -22.39 24.43
C ILE A 512 10.43 -21.59 23.30
N ASN A 513 10.40 -20.27 23.40
CA ASN A 513 9.92 -19.35 22.37
C ASN A 513 11.03 -18.98 21.36
N LEU A 514 10.77 -19.17 20.06
CA LEU A 514 11.69 -18.81 18.97
C LEU A 514 12.03 -17.31 18.97
N GLU A 515 11.06 -16.43 19.26
CA GLU A 515 11.30 -14.99 19.39
C GLU A 515 12.30 -14.67 20.51
N SER A 516 12.22 -15.37 21.64
CA SER A 516 13.13 -15.22 22.78
C SER A 516 14.54 -15.75 22.48
N GLN A 517 14.69 -16.74 21.59
CA GLN A 517 15.99 -17.18 21.09
C GLN A 517 16.61 -16.15 20.13
N LEU A 518 15.82 -15.62 19.18
CA LEU A 518 16.27 -14.63 18.20
C LEU A 518 16.72 -13.33 18.84
N HIS A 519 15.95 -12.80 19.80
CA HIS A 519 16.31 -11.58 20.52
C HIS A 519 17.63 -11.73 21.29
N ARG A 520 17.90 -12.90 21.87
CA ARG A 520 19.18 -13.17 22.56
C ARG A 520 20.34 -13.33 21.57
N ALA A 521 20.13 -13.93 20.40
CA ALA A 521 21.14 -13.97 19.34
C ALA A 521 21.51 -12.56 18.86
N ALA A 522 20.53 -11.68 18.67
CA ALA A 522 20.75 -10.27 18.34
C ALA A 522 21.56 -9.53 19.43
N ALA A 523 21.11 -9.59 20.69
CA ALA A 523 21.78 -8.94 21.82
C ALA A 523 23.20 -9.51 22.08
N ALA A 524 23.43 -10.79 21.82
CA ALA A 524 24.77 -11.39 21.89
C ALA A 524 25.67 -10.90 20.74
N ALA A 525 25.15 -10.79 19.51
CA ALA A 525 25.89 -10.28 18.37
C ALA A 525 26.28 -8.79 18.53
N GLU A 526 25.46 -7.99 19.21
CA GLU A 526 25.81 -6.61 19.60
C GLU A 526 26.94 -6.59 20.65
N ARG A 527 26.85 -7.41 21.70
CA ARG A 527 27.92 -7.54 22.71
C ARG A 527 29.24 -8.00 22.11
N ILE A 528 29.21 -8.92 21.14
CA ILE A 528 30.40 -9.40 20.42
C ILE A 528 30.99 -8.28 19.54
N ARG A 529 30.16 -7.48 18.85
CA ARG A 529 30.64 -6.30 18.11
C ARG A 529 31.29 -5.27 19.02
N ALA A 530 30.67 -4.97 20.16
CA ALA A 530 31.24 -4.07 21.17
C ALA A 530 32.56 -4.61 21.77
N GLY A 531 32.66 -5.92 22.01
CA GLY A 531 33.89 -6.56 22.49
C GLY A 531 35.02 -6.57 21.44
N ALA A 532 34.70 -6.81 20.17
CA ALA A 532 35.67 -6.79 19.08
C ALA A 532 36.27 -5.39 18.86
N ALA A 533 35.47 -4.33 18.99
CA ALA A 533 35.94 -2.96 18.92
C ALA A 533 36.99 -2.64 20.01
N ASN A 534 36.80 -3.14 21.24
CA ASN A 534 37.74 -2.94 22.34
C ASN A 534 39.08 -3.71 22.16
N LEU A 535 39.09 -4.82 21.41
CA LEU A 535 40.30 -5.63 21.18
C LEU A 535 41.21 -5.10 20.06
N MET A 536 40.70 -4.26 19.16
CA MET A 536 41.52 -3.61 18.12
C MET A 536 42.18 -2.29 18.56
N GLY A 537 41.80 -1.74 19.72
CA GLY A 537 42.25 -0.42 20.17
C GLY A 537 43.66 -0.36 20.80
N ASN A 538 44.36 -1.49 21.01
CA ASN A 538 45.58 -1.52 21.83
C ASN A 538 46.74 -2.35 21.21
N ARG A 539 47.50 -1.74 20.28
CA ARG A 539 48.88 -2.15 19.95
C ARG A 539 49.74 -0.91 19.64
N PRO A 540 50.79 -0.62 20.43
CA PRO A 540 51.79 0.40 20.09
C PRO A 540 52.69 -0.05 18.94
N GLN A 541 53.23 0.93 18.22
CA GLN A 541 54.01 0.77 17.00
C GLN A 541 55.52 0.85 17.29
N GLN A 542 56.32 -0.15 16.90
CA GLN A 542 57.78 -0.04 16.92
C GLN A 542 58.51 -0.83 15.81
N ASP A 543 59.20 -0.04 14.98
CA ASP A 543 60.46 -0.24 14.24
C ASP A 543 60.86 -1.57 13.52
N LYS A 544 61.12 -1.38 12.21
CA LYS A 544 62.31 -1.78 11.42
C LYS A 544 62.70 -3.25 11.10
N GLN A 545 62.92 -3.40 9.78
CA GLN A 545 64.05 -4.06 9.10
C GLN A 545 64.01 -5.55 8.68
N GLN A 546 64.38 -5.72 7.39
CA GLN A 546 65.13 -6.80 6.74
C GLN A 546 64.46 -8.12 6.26
N ALA A 547 64.55 -8.25 4.93
CA ALA A 547 65.01 -9.42 4.14
C ALA A 547 64.09 -10.64 3.87
N ARG A 548 64.02 -10.97 2.56
CA ARG A 548 64.09 -12.27 1.84
C ARG A 548 63.66 -13.56 2.59
N ALA A 549 63.14 -14.60 1.95
CA ALA A 549 62.54 -14.91 0.63
C ALA A 549 62.22 -16.43 0.67
N PHE A 550 61.26 -16.96 -0.10
CA PHE A 550 61.40 -18.23 -0.85
C PHE A 550 60.14 -18.61 -1.66
N SER A 551 60.42 -19.27 -2.79
CA SER A 551 59.53 -20.03 -3.69
C SER A 551 58.68 -21.07 -2.90
N THR A 552 57.49 -21.50 -3.34
CA THR A 552 57.31 -22.31 -4.56
C THR A 552 55.92 -22.24 -5.21
N SER A 553 55.92 -22.45 -6.52
CA SER A 553 54.74 -22.56 -7.38
C SER A 553 54.21 -23.99 -7.49
N ALA A 554 52.90 -24.18 -7.35
CA ALA A 554 52.20 -25.34 -7.92
C ALA A 554 50.79 -24.96 -8.41
N ARG A 555 50.49 -25.35 -9.65
CA ARG A 555 49.17 -25.46 -10.31
C ARG A 555 49.15 -26.86 -10.96
N PRO A 556 48.01 -27.43 -11.43
CA PRO A 556 46.64 -26.92 -11.41
C PRO A 556 45.58 -27.94 -10.90
N ALA A 557 44.34 -27.50 -10.72
CA ALA A 557 43.16 -28.30 -11.04
C ALA A 557 41.95 -27.39 -11.36
N ARG A 558 41.19 -27.73 -12.41
CA ARG A 558 39.85 -27.16 -12.64
C ARG A 558 38.84 -28.06 -11.93
N SER A 559 37.94 -27.50 -11.13
CA SER A 559 36.65 -28.11 -10.84
C SER A 559 35.54 -27.12 -11.19
N SER A 560 34.52 -27.63 -11.90
CA SER A 560 33.30 -26.90 -12.19
C SER A 560 32.42 -26.88 -10.95
N VAL A 561 32.14 -25.70 -10.40
CA VAL A 561 31.12 -25.52 -9.36
C VAL A 561 29.95 -24.78 -9.98
N THR A 562 28.87 -25.51 -10.22
CA THR A 562 27.54 -24.96 -10.49
C THR A 562 27.06 -24.18 -9.26
N SER A 563 27.04 -22.85 -9.34
CA SER A 563 26.48 -22.01 -8.28
C SER A 563 24.96 -22.10 -8.29
N ALA A 564 24.41 -22.94 -7.41
CA ALA A 564 22.99 -22.90 -7.07
C ALA A 564 22.68 -21.56 -6.40
N ILE A 565 21.91 -20.71 -7.08
CA ILE A 565 21.55 -19.37 -6.60
C ILE A 565 20.36 -19.51 -5.63
N THR A 566 20.65 -19.60 -4.33
CA THR A 566 19.64 -19.45 -3.27
C THR A 566 19.24 -17.98 -3.14
N GLN A 567 18.21 -17.58 -3.89
CA GLN A 567 17.59 -16.27 -3.74
C GLN A 567 16.99 -16.11 -2.35
N LYS A 568 17.49 -15.16 -1.55
CA LYS A 568 16.75 -14.63 -0.40
C LYS A 568 15.79 -13.55 -0.92
N ARG A 569 14.49 -13.75 -0.73
CA ARG A 569 13.45 -12.74 -0.99
C ARG A 569 12.80 -12.36 0.34
N GLY A 570 12.66 -11.06 0.56
CA GLY A 570 12.06 -10.48 1.75
C GLY A 570 12.08 -8.97 1.61
N TYR A 571 11.01 -8.40 1.06
CA TYR A 571 10.81 -6.96 1.10
C TYR A 571 10.28 -6.59 2.48
N ALA A 572 11.18 -6.21 3.39
CA ALA A 572 10.78 -5.58 4.63
C ALA A 572 10.01 -4.28 4.31
N THR A 573 8.72 -4.27 4.62
CA THR A 573 7.91 -3.05 4.64
C THR A 573 8.33 -2.25 5.87
N THR A 574 8.94 -1.08 5.68
CA THR A 574 9.55 -0.28 6.77
C THR A 574 8.54 0.48 7.63
N ASN A 575 7.25 0.13 7.54
CA ASN A 575 6.10 0.67 8.26
C ASN A 575 5.60 -0.50 9.15
N PRO A 576 5.30 -0.28 10.45
CA PRO A 576 4.59 0.89 10.96
C PRO A 576 5.48 2.04 11.42
N ASN A 577 5.00 3.26 11.20
CA ASN A 577 5.50 4.47 11.87
C ASN A 577 5.54 4.20 13.38
N PRO A 578 6.69 4.36 14.07
CA PRO A 578 6.76 4.08 15.49
C PRO A 578 5.83 5.06 16.24
N PRO A 579 5.10 4.61 17.28
CA PRO A 579 4.18 5.45 18.05
C PRO A 579 4.92 6.37 19.03
N LEU A 580 5.99 7.00 18.57
CA LEU A 580 6.75 8.01 19.28
C LEU A 580 6.05 9.36 19.04
N GLY A 581 5.17 9.74 19.95
CA GLY A 581 4.73 11.12 20.09
C GLY A 581 5.31 11.71 21.37
N ILE A 582 4.91 12.93 21.74
CA ILE A 582 5.36 13.64 22.97
C ILE A 582 5.32 12.78 24.24
N LYS A 583 4.45 11.76 24.31
CA LYS A 583 4.41 10.78 25.43
C LYS A 583 5.66 9.90 25.59
N ASN A 584 6.55 9.89 24.59
CA ASN A 584 7.78 9.08 24.54
C ASN A 584 9.05 9.95 24.35
N SER A 585 8.96 11.28 24.48
CA SER A 585 10.17 12.13 24.49
C SER A 585 10.84 12.06 25.87
N ASP A 586 12.12 11.70 25.91
CA ASP A 586 12.93 11.60 27.15
C ASP A 586 13.17 12.96 27.86
N LYS A 587 12.63 14.06 27.32
CA LYS A 587 12.94 15.44 27.71
C LYS A 587 11.66 16.26 27.86
N ASP A 588 11.48 16.89 29.02
CA ASP A 588 10.37 17.80 29.33
C ASP A 588 10.48 19.20 28.67
N TYR A 589 11.40 19.37 27.71
CA TYR A 589 11.67 20.64 27.03
C TYR A 589 11.84 20.44 25.51
N PRO A 590 11.53 21.46 24.68
CA PRO A 590 11.75 21.38 23.24
C PRO A 590 13.22 21.14 22.91
N SER A 591 13.51 20.13 22.09
CA SER A 591 14.89 19.79 21.71
C SER A 591 15.57 20.97 21.00
N LYS A 592 16.75 21.35 21.50
CA LYS A 592 17.52 22.51 21.04
C LYS A 592 18.32 22.14 19.80
N VAL A 593 18.11 22.89 18.72
CA VAL A 593 18.72 22.65 17.40
C VAL A 593 19.73 23.74 17.07
N ALA A 594 20.92 23.36 16.61
CA ALA A 594 21.88 24.27 15.98
C ALA A 594 22.02 23.95 14.48
N LEU A 595 21.92 24.97 13.62
CA LEU A 595 22.03 24.84 12.18
C LEU A 595 23.35 25.47 11.69
N ILE A 596 24.31 24.64 11.29
CA ILE A 596 25.62 25.07 10.81
C ILE A 596 25.60 25.13 9.28
N GLY A 597 25.75 26.31 8.67
CA GLY A 597 25.75 26.49 7.21
C GLY A 597 24.44 27.03 6.60
N ALA A 598 23.61 27.73 7.39
CA ALA A 598 22.23 28.12 7.07
C ALA A 598 22.01 29.13 5.91
N ARG A 599 23.02 29.41 5.08
CA ARG A 599 22.90 30.32 3.93
C ARG A 599 22.19 29.69 2.72
N GLY A 600 22.34 28.38 2.51
CA GLY A 600 21.80 27.70 1.34
C GLY A 600 20.26 27.63 1.33
N TYR A 601 19.66 27.45 0.16
CA TYR A 601 18.20 27.30 0.01
C TYR A 601 17.62 26.18 0.89
N THR A 602 18.33 25.06 1.03
CA THR A 602 17.98 23.96 1.95
C THR A 602 17.95 24.40 3.42
N GLY A 603 18.91 25.23 3.84
CA GLY A 603 18.96 25.75 5.21
C GLY A 603 17.75 26.63 5.52
N GLN A 604 17.37 27.51 4.59
CA GLN A 604 16.17 28.34 4.70
C GLN A 604 14.89 27.49 4.74
N ALA A 605 14.77 26.50 3.86
CA ALA A 605 13.62 25.58 3.86
C ALA A 605 13.50 24.76 5.17
N LEU A 606 14.63 24.44 5.82
CA LEU A 606 14.63 23.81 7.14
C LEU A 606 14.27 24.79 8.26
N ILE A 607 14.74 26.05 8.20
CA ILE A 607 14.34 27.12 9.15
C ILE A 607 12.81 27.32 9.12
N ASP A 608 12.22 27.38 7.93
CA ASP A 608 10.76 27.51 7.75
C ASP A 608 9.99 26.33 8.36
N LEU A 609 10.53 25.11 8.27
CA LEU A 609 9.97 23.91 8.89
C LEU A 609 10.10 23.95 10.42
N LEU A 610 11.29 24.28 10.95
CA LEU A 610 11.55 24.39 12.39
C LEU A 610 10.73 25.52 13.05
N ASN A 611 10.44 26.61 12.33
CA ASN A 611 9.56 27.67 12.83
C ASN A 611 8.13 27.18 13.13
N ARG A 612 7.68 26.12 12.43
CA ARG A 612 6.35 25.50 12.60
C ARG A 612 6.36 24.26 13.50
N HIS A 613 7.54 23.75 13.87
CA HIS A 613 7.66 22.51 14.65
C HIS A 613 7.43 22.76 16.15
N PRO A 614 6.46 22.10 16.82
CA PRO A 614 6.13 22.38 18.22
C PRO A 614 7.28 22.06 19.18
N ASN A 615 7.98 20.94 18.94
CA ASN A 615 8.93 20.37 19.90
C ASN A 615 10.41 20.62 19.58
N PHE A 616 10.71 21.45 18.58
CA PHE A 616 12.08 21.90 18.31
C PHE A 616 12.22 23.38 18.61
N ASP A 617 13.38 23.79 19.10
CA ASP A 617 13.76 25.19 19.21
C ASP A 617 15.11 25.43 18.53
N LEU A 618 15.12 26.23 17.46
CA LEU A 618 16.33 26.61 16.74
C LEU A 618 17.12 27.61 17.59
N CYS A 619 18.20 27.20 18.24
CA CYS A 619 18.98 28.05 19.15
C CYS A 619 20.07 28.84 18.43
N HIS A 620 20.86 28.18 17.57
CA HIS A 620 22.02 28.80 16.93
C HIS A 620 22.01 28.57 15.42
N VAL A 621 22.49 29.56 14.67
CA VAL A 621 22.46 29.56 13.21
C VAL A 621 23.76 30.15 12.67
N SER A 622 24.68 29.29 12.21
CA SER A 622 26.01 29.71 11.75
C SER A 622 26.05 29.99 10.25
N SER A 623 26.57 31.16 9.87
CA SER A 623 26.82 31.58 8.49
C SER A 623 27.93 32.65 8.42
N ARG A 624 29.09 32.27 7.88
CA ARG A 624 30.28 33.14 7.73
C ARG A 624 29.99 34.48 7.03
N GLU A 625 29.04 34.50 6.10
CA GLU A 625 28.72 35.68 5.26
C GLU A 625 27.53 36.49 5.77
N LEU A 626 26.66 35.90 6.60
CA LEU A 626 25.49 36.60 7.16
C LEU A 626 25.70 37.00 8.63
N ALA A 627 26.85 36.66 9.22
CA ALA A 627 27.18 36.93 10.62
C ALA A 627 26.85 38.37 11.04
N GLY A 628 26.15 38.53 12.18
CA GLY A 628 25.66 39.81 12.68
C GLY A 628 24.33 40.28 12.07
N GLN A 629 23.77 39.61 11.06
CA GLN A 629 22.44 39.92 10.52
C GLN A 629 21.35 39.13 11.26
N LYS A 630 20.16 39.73 11.42
CA LYS A 630 18.98 39.05 11.97
C LYS A 630 18.45 38.00 10.99
N LEU A 631 18.16 36.80 11.52
CA LEU A 631 17.50 35.72 10.80
C LEU A 631 16.09 36.12 10.35
N LYS A 632 15.70 35.69 9.15
CA LYS A 632 14.33 35.82 8.62
C LYS A 632 13.72 34.42 8.51
N GLY A 633 12.40 34.30 8.61
CA GLY A 633 11.67 33.03 8.54
C GLY A 633 11.47 32.30 9.88
N TYR A 634 12.23 32.65 10.92
CA TYR A 634 12.00 32.21 12.30
C TYR A 634 11.40 33.36 13.12
N GLU A 635 10.15 33.20 13.57
CA GLU A 635 9.37 34.25 14.25
C GLU A 635 9.24 33.99 15.75
N ARG A 636 9.51 32.75 16.20
CA ARG A 636 9.38 32.32 17.60
C ARG A 636 10.37 33.00 18.55
N LYS A 637 11.54 33.43 18.06
CA LYS A 637 12.48 34.31 18.77
C LYS A 637 13.40 35.04 17.78
N GLU A 638 14.01 36.12 18.24
CA GLU A 638 15.07 36.79 17.49
C GLU A 638 16.37 35.98 17.54
N ILE A 639 16.89 35.63 16.36
CA ILE A 639 18.17 34.94 16.19
C ILE A 639 19.06 35.82 15.30
N ILE A 640 20.32 35.96 15.67
CA ILE A 640 21.34 36.62 14.86
C ILE A 640 22.23 35.53 14.28
N TYR A 641 22.61 35.66 13.01
CA TYR A 641 23.58 34.76 12.40
C TYR A 641 24.94 34.87 13.10
N GLU A 642 25.52 33.73 13.42
CA GLU A 642 26.83 33.63 14.08
C GLU A 642 27.91 33.14 13.09
N ASN A 643 29.18 33.25 13.48
CA ASN A 643 30.31 32.66 12.76
C ASN A 643 31.00 31.64 13.67
N LEU A 644 30.28 30.56 14.01
CA LEU A 644 30.78 29.52 14.93
C LEU A 644 31.96 28.77 14.29
N SER A 645 33.08 28.73 15.00
CA SER A 645 34.23 27.88 14.67
C SER A 645 34.06 26.47 15.27
N PRO A 646 34.86 25.47 14.84
CA PRO A 646 34.88 24.16 15.48
C PRO A 646 35.16 24.22 16.99
N ASP A 647 35.98 25.16 17.47
CA ASP A 647 36.28 25.32 18.89
C ASP A 647 35.10 25.92 19.68
N ASP A 648 34.26 26.74 19.03
CA ASP A 648 33.03 27.25 19.66
C ASP A 648 31.98 26.14 19.74
N VAL A 649 31.81 25.37 18.66
CA VAL A 649 30.95 24.18 18.62
C VAL A 649 31.38 23.14 19.65
N ARG A 650 32.69 22.90 19.84
CA ARG A 650 33.23 22.03 20.89
C ARG A 650 32.75 22.48 22.28
N LYS A 651 32.97 23.75 22.66
CA LYS A 651 32.58 24.29 23.98
C LYS A 651 31.08 24.18 24.23
N MET A 652 30.25 24.51 23.23
CA MET A 652 28.80 24.39 23.31
C MET A 652 28.35 22.93 23.47
N ALA A 653 29.05 21.98 22.83
CA ALA A 653 28.80 20.56 22.98
C ALA A 653 29.26 20.03 24.37
N GLU A 654 30.42 20.46 24.87
CA GLU A 654 30.93 20.16 26.22
C GLU A 654 29.95 20.65 27.31
N ASN A 655 29.39 21.86 27.13
CA ASN A 655 28.36 22.43 28.00
C ASN A 655 26.97 21.79 27.85
N LYS A 656 26.78 20.87 26.89
CA LYS A 656 25.50 20.26 26.52
C LYS A 656 24.39 21.27 26.21
N GLU A 657 24.74 22.36 25.54
CA GLU A 657 23.79 23.43 25.21
C GLU A 657 22.80 23.04 24.11
N ILE A 658 23.16 22.07 23.26
CA ILE A 658 22.47 21.68 22.03
C ILE A 658 22.22 20.17 22.00
N ASP A 659 20.99 19.77 21.66
CA ASP A 659 20.57 18.38 21.54
C ASP A 659 20.77 17.83 20.12
N CYS A 660 20.59 18.70 19.11
CA CYS A 660 20.68 18.33 17.70
C CYS A 660 21.49 19.34 16.87
N TRP A 661 22.45 18.82 16.11
CA TRP A 661 23.33 19.58 15.23
C TRP A 661 23.04 19.23 13.77
N VAL A 662 22.59 20.20 12.97
CA VAL A 662 22.36 20.01 11.53
C VAL A 662 23.51 20.64 10.75
N MET A 663 24.24 19.82 10.00
CA MET A 663 25.33 20.25 9.13
C MET A 663 24.80 20.54 7.71
N ALA A 664 24.45 21.79 7.46
CA ALA A 664 24.05 22.32 6.14
C ALA A 664 25.26 22.89 5.36
N LEU A 665 26.41 22.22 5.46
CA LEU A 665 27.68 22.65 4.89
C LEU A 665 27.95 22.07 3.49
N PRO A 666 28.85 22.67 2.69
CA PRO A 666 29.35 22.04 1.46
C PRO A 666 30.10 20.73 1.74
N ASN A 667 30.11 19.82 0.77
CA ASN A 667 30.89 18.58 0.84
C ASN A 667 32.39 18.87 1.12
N GLY A 668 33.00 18.06 1.98
CA GLY A 668 34.39 18.15 2.44
C GLY A 668 34.60 19.12 3.60
N VAL A 669 33.53 19.68 4.19
CA VAL A 669 33.60 20.73 5.21
C VAL A 669 32.98 20.31 6.55
N CYS A 670 32.19 19.23 6.60
CA CYS A 670 31.52 18.81 7.84
C CYS A 670 32.50 18.27 8.90
N LYS A 671 33.56 17.58 8.47
CA LYS A 671 34.44 16.82 9.37
C LYS A 671 34.97 17.59 10.60
N PRO A 672 35.55 18.79 10.50
CA PRO A 672 36.06 19.50 11.68
C PRO A 672 34.99 19.83 12.73
N PHE A 673 33.74 20.04 12.32
CA PHE A 673 32.62 20.30 13.24
C PHE A 673 32.10 19.01 13.87
N VAL A 674 32.05 17.91 13.12
CA VAL A 674 31.70 16.58 13.64
C VAL A 674 32.74 16.11 14.65
N ASP A 675 34.03 16.18 14.29
CA ASP A 675 35.14 15.80 15.18
C ASP A 675 35.09 16.63 16.49
N ALA A 676 34.80 17.93 16.41
CA ALA A 676 34.65 18.79 17.59
C ALA A 676 33.48 18.38 18.52
N ILE A 677 32.36 17.91 17.97
CA ILE A 677 31.22 17.40 18.76
C ILE A 677 31.56 16.02 19.34
N ASP A 678 32.17 15.12 18.57
CA ASP A 678 32.56 13.79 19.03
C ASP A 678 33.61 13.84 20.15
N GLU A 679 34.60 14.75 20.04
CA GLU A 679 35.65 14.96 21.03
C GLU A 679 35.15 15.63 22.33
N SER A 680 33.99 16.33 22.31
CA SER A 680 33.38 16.93 23.51
C SER A 680 32.91 15.91 24.56
N GLY A 681 32.78 14.64 24.16
CA GLY A 681 32.20 13.58 24.98
C GLY A 681 30.66 13.58 25.03
N HIS A 682 29.97 14.52 24.38
CA HIS A 682 28.50 14.58 24.31
C HIS A 682 27.92 13.57 23.30
N LYS A 683 28.10 12.27 23.60
CA LYS A 683 27.71 11.15 22.72
C LYS A 683 26.22 11.06 22.39
N GLU A 684 25.36 11.63 23.23
CA GLU A 684 23.91 11.65 23.06
C GLU A 684 23.41 12.74 22.09
N ALA A 685 24.25 13.74 21.75
CA ALA A 685 23.87 14.76 20.79
C ALA A 685 23.65 14.16 19.41
N LEU A 686 22.52 14.42 18.77
CA LEU A 686 22.24 14.01 17.40
C LEU A 686 23.02 14.89 16.42
N ILE A 687 23.66 14.30 15.41
CA ILE A 687 24.19 15.02 14.25
C ILE A 687 23.51 14.51 12.98
N VAL A 688 22.96 15.45 12.19
CA VAL A 688 22.39 15.17 10.86
C VAL A 688 23.21 15.90 9.80
N ASP A 689 23.87 15.15 8.92
CA ASP A 689 24.66 15.68 7.80
C ASP A 689 23.82 15.80 6.52
N LEU A 690 23.70 17.00 5.96
CA LEU A 690 23.03 17.24 4.68
C LEU A 690 23.98 17.13 3.47
N SER A 691 25.30 17.13 3.72
CA SER A 691 26.31 16.96 2.69
C SER A 691 26.38 15.50 2.21
N ALA A 692 27.38 15.17 1.40
CA ALA A 692 27.66 13.80 0.97
C ALA A 692 28.79 13.12 1.76
N ASP A 693 29.35 13.78 2.78
CA ASP A 693 30.58 13.36 3.46
C ASP A 693 30.42 12.00 4.15
N TYR A 694 29.29 11.76 4.82
CA TYR A 694 29.03 10.53 5.58
C TYR A 694 28.01 9.57 4.94
N ARG A 695 27.60 9.79 3.68
CA ARG A 695 26.62 8.92 2.98
C ARG A 695 27.15 7.53 2.62
N PHE A 696 28.46 7.31 2.76
CA PHE A 696 29.17 6.07 2.46
C PHE A 696 29.86 5.48 3.70
N ASP A 697 29.69 6.09 4.87
CA ASP A 697 30.29 5.62 6.13
C ASP A 697 29.34 4.64 6.83
N SER A 698 29.82 3.43 7.13
CA SER A 698 29.02 2.38 7.79
C SER A 698 28.73 2.66 9.27
N ASN A 699 29.41 3.64 9.89
CA ASN A 699 29.14 4.11 11.24
C ASN A 699 27.97 5.12 11.31
N TRP A 700 27.53 5.63 10.15
CA TRP A 700 26.42 6.56 10.05
C TRP A 700 25.15 5.84 9.54
N THR A 701 24.00 6.23 10.06
CA THR A 701 22.71 5.70 9.56
C THR A 701 22.24 6.54 8.39
N TYR A 702 22.01 5.90 7.23
CA TYR A 702 21.45 6.56 6.06
C TYR A 702 19.97 6.90 6.30
N GLY A 703 19.63 8.18 6.27
CA GLY A 703 18.34 8.71 6.73
C GLY A 703 17.23 8.66 5.68
N LEU A 704 16.86 7.46 5.21
CA LEU A 704 15.76 7.25 4.25
C LEU A 704 14.68 6.32 4.84
N PRO A 705 13.73 6.82 5.68
CA PRO A 705 12.75 5.99 6.41
C PRO A 705 11.88 5.07 5.53
N GLU A 706 11.66 5.46 4.28
CA GLU A 706 10.91 4.67 3.31
C GLU A 706 11.63 3.37 2.89
N LEU A 707 12.97 3.31 3.00
CA LEU A 707 13.80 2.14 2.61
C LEU A 707 14.66 1.58 3.76
N VAL A 708 14.96 2.38 4.78
CA VAL A 708 15.74 2.01 5.96
C VAL A 708 14.79 1.86 7.15
N GLN A 709 14.93 0.78 7.91
CA GLN A 709 14.12 0.50 9.10
C GLN A 709 14.06 1.71 10.04
N ARG A 710 12.84 2.19 10.32
CA ARG A 710 12.59 3.36 11.18
C ARG A 710 13.22 3.24 12.56
N GLY A 711 13.19 2.04 13.17
CA GLY A 711 13.86 1.78 14.45
C GLY A 711 15.37 2.03 14.43
N LYS A 712 16.06 1.73 13.32
CA LYS A 712 17.50 2.03 13.18
C LYS A 712 17.75 3.54 13.19
N ILE A 713 16.91 4.31 12.49
CA ILE A 713 16.98 5.78 12.45
C ILE A 713 16.67 6.35 13.85
N ALA A 714 15.65 5.82 14.53
CA ALA A 714 15.28 6.24 15.87
C ALA A 714 16.39 6.00 16.91
N SER A 715 17.20 4.95 16.74
CA SER A 715 18.37 4.68 17.60
C SER A 715 19.66 5.40 17.21
N ALA A 716 19.66 6.25 16.16
CA ALA A 716 20.89 6.77 15.55
C ALA A 716 21.22 8.20 15.96
N ASN A 717 22.36 8.37 16.64
CA ASN A 717 22.89 9.71 16.97
C ASN A 717 23.68 10.34 15.81
N ARG A 718 23.97 9.60 14.74
CA ARG A 718 24.76 10.04 13.57
C ARG A 718 24.01 9.64 12.30
N ILE A 719 23.38 10.60 11.62
CA ILE A 719 22.52 10.38 10.44
C ILE A 719 23.07 11.12 9.22
N SER A 720 23.30 10.39 8.12
CA SER A 720 23.64 10.99 6.84
C SER A 720 22.39 11.10 5.98
N ASN A 721 22.01 12.33 5.64
CA ASN A 721 20.78 12.61 4.91
C ASN A 721 20.96 12.29 3.42
N PRO A 722 20.00 11.58 2.78
CA PRO A 722 20.00 11.32 1.35
C PRO A 722 20.17 12.56 0.47
N GLY A 723 20.82 12.41 -0.68
CA GLY A 723 20.84 13.41 -1.73
C GLY A 723 19.53 13.44 -2.51
N CYS A 724 19.08 14.63 -2.94
CA CYS A 724 17.78 14.80 -3.60
C CYS A 724 17.54 13.87 -4.81
N TYR A 725 18.48 13.77 -5.74
CA TYR A 725 18.36 12.81 -6.85
C TYR A 725 18.42 11.35 -6.36
N ALA A 726 19.27 11.06 -5.37
CA ALA A 726 19.36 9.72 -4.82
C ALA A 726 18.04 9.30 -4.15
N THR A 727 17.34 10.20 -3.44
CA THR A 727 16.01 9.95 -2.87
C THR A 727 15.01 9.54 -3.95
N ALA A 728 14.86 10.35 -5.01
CA ALA A 728 13.93 10.07 -6.10
C ALA A 728 14.27 8.77 -6.86
N ALA A 729 15.55 8.55 -7.15
CA ALA A 729 16.00 7.35 -7.87
C ALA A 729 15.85 6.07 -7.03
N GLN A 730 16.23 6.09 -5.75
CA GLN A 730 16.11 4.93 -4.87
C GLN A 730 14.65 4.52 -4.70
N LEU A 731 13.75 5.47 -4.44
CA LEU A 731 12.32 5.19 -4.33
C LEU A 731 11.73 4.74 -5.69
N GLY A 732 12.27 5.24 -6.79
CA GLY A 732 11.94 4.83 -8.14
C GLY A 732 12.44 3.44 -8.55
N ILE A 733 13.44 2.86 -7.90
CA ILE A 733 14.07 1.58 -8.30
C ILE A 733 13.77 0.45 -7.32
N ALA A 734 13.72 0.74 -6.00
CA ALA A 734 13.60 -0.27 -4.96
C ALA A 734 12.47 -1.31 -5.17
N PRO A 735 11.25 -0.97 -5.64
CA PRO A 735 10.17 -1.94 -5.84
C PRO A 735 10.38 -2.92 -7.01
N LEU A 736 11.41 -2.73 -7.84
CA LEU A 736 11.71 -3.60 -8.97
C LEU A 736 13.02 -4.40 -8.84
N ILE A 737 13.83 -4.19 -7.80
CA ILE A 737 15.17 -4.81 -7.67
C ILE A 737 15.20 -6.33 -7.95
N PRO A 738 14.33 -7.18 -7.36
CA PRO A 738 14.29 -8.62 -7.63
C PRO A 738 13.83 -9.01 -9.05
N HIS A 739 13.23 -8.08 -9.78
CA HIS A 739 12.74 -8.25 -11.15
C HIS A 739 13.69 -7.67 -12.20
N LEU A 740 14.77 -6.98 -11.78
CA LEU A 740 15.77 -6.42 -12.69
C LEU A 740 16.53 -7.53 -13.43
N ALA A 741 16.89 -7.25 -14.67
CA ALA A 741 17.81 -8.11 -15.40
C ALA A 741 19.19 -8.10 -14.72
N PRO A 742 19.92 -9.24 -14.72
CA PRO A 742 21.28 -9.28 -14.20
C PRO A 742 22.24 -8.46 -15.08
N GLN A 743 23.41 -8.14 -14.52
CA GLN A 743 24.48 -7.45 -15.25
C GLN A 743 24.84 -8.18 -16.57
N PRO A 744 25.15 -7.44 -17.66
CA PRO A 744 25.48 -6.01 -17.73
C PRO A 744 24.27 -5.06 -17.90
N ALA A 745 23.03 -5.54 -17.72
CA ALA A 745 21.84 -4.69 -17.87
C ALA A 745 21.52 -4.00 -16.53
N GLN A 746 21.75 -2.69 -16.44
CA GLN A 746 21.50 -1.88 -15.25
C GLN A 746 20.39 -0.82 -15.45
N PRO A 747 19.68 -0.40 -14.39
CA PRO A 747 18.77 0.74 -14.47
C PRO A 747 19.48 2.00 -14.98
N THR A 748 18.80 2.76 -15.84
CA THR A 748 19.28 4.06 -16.33
C THR A 748 18.33 5.15 -15.87
N VAL A 749 18.85 6.10 -15.10
CA VAL A 749 18.14 7.22 -14.49
C VAL A 749 18.52 8.50 -15.22
N PHE A 750 17.55 9.09 -15.94
CA PHE A 750 17.68 10.45 -16.44
C PHE A 750 16.93 11.40 -15.51
N GLY A 751 17.63 12.34 -14.88
CA GLY A 751 17.04 13.25 -13.89
C GLY A 751 17.20 14.71 -14.28
N VAL A 752 16.15 15.52 -14.10
CA VAL A 752 16.18 16.98 -14.30
C VAL A 752 15.74 17.68 -13.02
N SER A 753 16.57 18.57 -12.48
CA SER A 753 16.27 19.43 -11.32
C SER A 753 16.02 20.88 -11.71
N GLY A 754 15.28 21.59 -10.86
CA GLY A 754 15.31 23.05 -10.82
C GLY A 754 16.66 23.58 -10.36
N TYR A 755 16.93 24.85 -10.67
CA TYR A 755 18.25 25.45 -10.52
C TYR A 755 18.66 25.75 -9.07
N SER A 756 17.74 25.73 -8.12
CA SER A 756 18.06 25.78 -6.68
C SER A 756 19.02 24.67 -6.23
N GLY A 757 18.99 23.51 -6.92
CA GLY A 757 19.90 22.38 -6.67
C GLY A 757 21.37 22.68 -6.98
N ALA A 758 21.69 23.72 -7.75
CA ALA A 758 23.07 24.18 -7.97
C ALA A 758 23.58 25.13 -6.86
N GLY A 759 22.76 25.38 -5.83
CA GLY A 759 23.09 26.25 -4.70
C GLY A 759 23.00 27.75 -5.01
N THR A 760 23.50 28.57 -4.09
CA THR A 760 23.41 30.04 -4.16
C THR A 760 24.62 30.72 -4.79
N LYS A 761 25.74 30.00 -5.00
CA LYS A 761 26.95 30.54 -5.63
C LYS A 761 26.74 30.66 -7.14
N PRO A 762 26.94 31.85 -7.76
CA PRO A 762 26.69 32.04 -9.20
C PRO A 762 27.49 31.07 -10.10
N SER A 763 26.80 30.52 -11.10
CA SER A 763 27.32 29.54 -12.06
C SER A 763 26.40 29.47 -13.30
N PRO A 764 26.85 28.89 -14.43
CA PRO A 764 25.97 28.62 -15.57
C PRO A 764 24.77 27.70 -15.26
N LYS A 765 24.81 26.98 -14.12
CA LYS A 765 23.78 26.02 -13.68
C LYS A 765 22.71 26.65 -12.77
N ASN A 766 22.87 27.90 -12.35
CA ASN A 766 21.85 28.70 -11.64
C ASN A 766 21.65 30.11 -12.24
N ASP A 767 22.18 30.36 -13.43
CA ASP A 767 21.85 31.53 -14.24
C ASP A 767 20.56 31.26 -15.05
N VAL A 768 19.47 31.93 -14.65
CA VAL A 768 18.16 31.85 -15.30
C VAL A 768 18.20 32.28 -16.77
N GLN A 769 19.06 33.23 -17.16
CA GLN A 769 19.20 33.65 -18.55
C GLN A 769 19.82 32.53 -19.39
N ASN A 770 20.89 31.91 -18.90
CA ASN A 770 21.55 30.78 -19.56
C ASN A 770 20.69 29.50 -19.59
N LEU A 771 19.79 29.31 -18.62
CA LEU A 771 18.86 28.18 -18.56
C LEU A 771 17.59 28.39 -19.39
N THR A 772 17.26 29.63 -19.78
CA THR A 772 16.05 29.92 -20.56
C THR A 772 16.12 29.26 -21.94
N ASN A 773 15.12 28.44 -22.26
CA ASN A 773 15.09 27.57 -23.46
C ASN A 773 16.26 26.57 -23.55
N ASN A 774 16.85 26.17 -22.42
CA ASN A 774 18.04 25.34 -22.35
C ASN A 774 17.92 24.23 -21.29
N LEU A 775 18.77 23.20 -21.39
CA LEU A 775 18.86 22.07 -20.46
C LEU A 775 20.33 21.64 -20.36
N ILE A 776 20.91 21.69 -19.17
CA ILE A 776 22.37 21.58 -19.00
C ILE A 776 22.71 20.40 -18.07
N PRO A 777 23.64 19.48 -18.42
CA PRO A 777 24.05 18.40 -17.53
C PRO A 777 24.83 18.92 -16.31
N TYR A 778 24.64 18.29 -15.14
CA TYR A 778 25.55 18.47 -14.00
C TYR A 778 26.89 17.77 -14.27
N SER A 779 26.82 16.49 -14.66
CA SER A 779 27.86 15.68 -15.29
C SER A 779 27.18 14.65 -16.20
N LEU A 780 27.95 13.93 -17.03
CA LEU A 780 27.43 12.88 -17.92
C LEU A 780 27.66 11.46 -17.38
N THR A 781 28.64 11.29 -16.49
CA THR A 781 28.99 10.08 -15.74
C THR A 781 29.51 10.49 -14.35
N ASP A 782 29.78 9.52 -13.49
CA ASP A 782 30.57 9.68 -12.25
C ASP A 782 29.99 10.72 -11.26
N HIS A 783 28.69 11.01 -11.35
CA HIS A 783 28.04 11.90 -10.40
C HIS A 783 27.95 11.21 -9.03
N ILE A 784 28.15 11.95 -7.94
CA ILE A 784 28.16 11.36 -6.58
C ILE A 784 26.88 10.56 -6.25
N HIS A 785 25.72 11.02 -6.73
CA HIS A 785 24.45 10.31 -6.60
C HIS A 785 24.42 8.96 -7.34
N GLU A 786 25.16 8.76 -8.43
CA GLU A 786 25.25 7.46 -9.14
C GLU A 786 25.82 6.39 -8.20
N ARG A 787 26.93 6.72 -7.54
CA ARG A 787 27.56 5.88 -6.52
C ARG A 787 26.68 5.74 -5.27
N GLU A 788 26.00 6.79 -4.85
CA GLU A 788 25.08 6.78 -3.69
C GLU A 788 23.92 5.80 -3.92
N ILE A 789 23.20 5.93 -5.04
CA ILE A 789 22.09 5.03 -5.40
C ILE A 789 22.61 3.59 -5.49
N SER A 790 23.73 3.38 -6.19
CA SER A 790 24.30 2.04 -6.37
C SER A 790 24.68 1.38 -5.04
N SER A 791 25.33 2.14 -4.15
CA SER A 791 25.79 1.65 -2.84
C SER A 791 24.64 1.36 -1.87
N GLN A 792 23.57 2.16 -1.90
CA GLN A 792 22.45 2.02 -0.96
C GLN A 792 21.42 0.98 -1.41
N LEU A 793 21.26 0.77 -2.73
CA LEU A 793 20.41 -0.29 -3.29
C LEU A 793 21.12 -1.64 -3.45
N GLY A 794 22.46 -1.68 -3.39
CA GLY A 794 23.24 -2.89 -3.71
C GLY A 794 23.17 -3.30 -5.19
N GLN A 795 22.87 -2.35 -6.08
CA GLN A 795 22.59 -2.57 -7.50
C GLN A 795 23.12 -1.38 -8.30
N ASP A 796 24.07 -1.60 -9.20
CA ASP A 796 24.64 -0.53 -10.02
C ASP A 796 23.56 0.15 -10.88
N VAL A 797 23.70 1.46 -11.08
CA VAL A 797 22.84 2.28 -11.95
C VAL A 797 23.68 3.19 -12.84
N ALA A 798 23.16 3.57 -14.00
CA ALA A 798 23.68 4.69 -14.79
C ALA A 798 22.82 5.93 -14.51
N PHE A 799 23.42 7.10 -14.24
CA PHE A 799 22.70 8.28 -13.80
C PHE A 799 23.18 9.57 -14.49
N ILE A 800 22.25 10.27 -15.15
CA ILE A 800 22.55 11.43 -16.00
C ILE A 800 21.77 12.68 -15.52
N PRO A 801 22.30 13.43 -14.53
CA PRO A 801 21.66 14.62 -13.96
C PRO A 801 21.72 15.86 -14.87
N HIS A 802 20.62 16.60 -14.96
CA HIS A 802 20.49 17.85 -15.70
C HIS A 802 19.79 18.95 -14.88
N VAL A 803 19.99 20.22 -15.24
CA VAL A 803 19.32 21.38 -14.66
C VAL A 803 18.52 22.15 -15.72
N ALA A 804 17.35 22.64 -15.33
CA ALA A 804 16.44 23.44 -16.13
C ALA A 804 16.05 24.75 -15.42
N VAL A 805 15.31 25.61 -16.14
CA VAL A 805 15.03 27.01 -15.75
C VAL A 805 14.08 27.20 -14.57
N TRP A 806 13.34 26.18 -14.12
CA TRP A 806 12.45 26.31 -12.96
C TRP A 806 13.24 26.32 -11.65
N PHE A 807 12.72 26.97 -10.60
CA PHE A 807 13.46 27.15 -9.34
C PHE A 807 13.69 25.84 -8.58
N GLN A 808 12.63 25.08 -8.30
CA GLN A 808 12.68 23.86 -7.50
C GLN A 808 11.76 22.77 -8.07
N GLY A 809 12.04 21.52 -7.69
CA GLY A 809 11.40 20.32 -8.20
C GLY A 809 12.33 19.52 -9.10
N ILE A 810 12.29 18.20 -8.93
CA ILE A 810 13.02 17.19 -9.69
C ILE A 810 12.03 16.31 -10.45
N HIS A 811 12.40 15.87 -11.65
CA HIS A 811 11.75 14.79 -12.38
C HIS A 811 12.79 13.76 -12.83
N HIS A 812 12.53 12.49 -12.57
CA HIS A 812 13.30 11.36 -13.07
C HIS A 812 12.45 10.60 -14.08
N THR A 813 13.09 10.19 -15.18
CA THR A 813 12.61 9.11 -16.05
C THR A 813 13.59 7.96 -15.88
N ILE A 814 13.12 6.85 -15.33
CA ILE A 814 13.95 5.70 -14.97
C ILE A 814 13.58 4.55 -15.89
N SER A 815 14.55 4.07 -16.68
CA SER A 815 14.40 2.90 -17.53
C SER A 815 15.01 1.68 -16.83
N LEU A 816 14.17 0.67 -16.55
CA LEU A 816 14.54 -0.53 -15.79
C LEU A 816 14.48 -1.77 -16.70
N PRO A 817 15.63 -2.37 -17.06
CA PRO A 817 15.66 -3.68 -17.72
C PRO A 817 15.12 -4.76 -16.79
N LEU A 818 14.21 -5.61 -17.28
CA LEU A 818 13.57 -6.66 -16.48
C LEU A 818 14.07 -8.05 -16.88
N ALA A 819 14.29 -8.94 -15.90
CA ALA A 819 14.69 -10.33 -16.13
C ALA A 819 13.57 -11.13 -16.80
N GLU A 820 12.35 -10.95 -16.30
CA GLU A 820 11.13 -11.62 -16.76
C GLU A 820 10.22 -10.68 -17.56
N LYS A 821 9.16 -11.23 -18.16
CA LYS A 821 8.14 -10.42 -18.85
C LYS A 821 7.07 -10.00 -17.86
N MET A 822 6.84 -8.71 -17.74
CA MET A 822 5.79 -8.13 -16.90
C MET A 822 4.82 -7.30 -17.75
N VAL A 823 3.65 -6.95 -17.21
CA VAL A 823 2.80 -5.89 -17.77
C VAL A 823 2.76 -4.65 -16.86
N SER A 824 2.34 -3.51 -17.43
CA SER A 824 2.25 -2.21 -16.72
C SER A 824 1.46 -2.28 -15.41
N ARG A 825 0.38 -3.06 -15.38
CA ARG A 825 -0.43 -3.32 -14.18
C ARG A 825 0.41 -3.90 -13.04
N ASP A 826 1.16 -4.97 -13.31
CA ASP A 826 1.93 -5.69 -12.28
C ASP A 826 3.06 -4.82 -11.74
N VAL A 827 3.75 -4.11 -12.65
CA VAL A 827 4.77 -3.13 -12.27
C VAL A 827 4.17 -2.05 -11.36
N ARG A 828 3.01 -1.47 -11.73
CA ARG A 828 2.33 -0.48 -10.88
C ARG A 828 1.94 -1.05 -9.51
N GLN A 829 1.44 -2.29 -9.47
CA GLN A 829 1.04 -2.94 -8.22
C GLN A 829 2.22 -3.06 -7.24
N LEU A 830 3.42 -3.43 -7.70
CA LEU A 830 4.62 -3.51 -6.84
C LEU A 830 4.93 -2.18 -6.12
N TYR A 831 4.74 -1.03 -6.78
CA TYR A 831 4.95 0.28 -6.15
C TYR A 831 3.81 0.62 -5.17
N GLN A 832 2.57 0.30 -5.52
CA GLN A 832 1.42 0.48 -4.61
C GLN A 832 1.59 -0.36 -3.34
N ASP A 833 2.04 -1.61 -3.46
CA ASP A 833 2.27 -2.51 -2.34
C ASP A 833 3.45 -2.05 -1.47
N ARG A 834 4.56 -1.63 -2.10
CA ARG A 834 5.81 -1.24 -1.42
C ARG A 834 5.73 0.11 -0.70
N TYR A 835 4.93 1.06 -1.19
CA TYR A 835 4.74 2.38 -0.57
C TYR A 835 3.37 2.54 0.11
N HIS A 836 2.65 1.43 0.31
CA HIS A 836 1.38 1.45 1.04
C HIS A 836 1.56 2.00 2.46
N GLY A 837 0.85 3.08 2.78
CA GLY A 837 0.85 3.71 4.11
C GLY A 837 2.01 4.68 4.35
N GLU A 838 2.88 4.93 3.37
CA GLU A 838 3.88 6.00 3.43
C GLU A 838 3.21 7.36 3.17
N LYS A 839 3.09 8.22 4.19
CA LYS A 839 2.32 9.48 4.06
C LYS A 839 2.95 10.47 3.09
N LEU A 840 4.25 10.35 2.82
CA LEU A 840 5.00 11.21 1.91
C LEU A 840 5.31 10.56 0.55
N VAL A 841 4.71 9.42 0.21
CA VAL A 841 4.88 8.78 -1.12
C VAL A 841 3.52 8.50 -1.77
N ALA A 842 3.24 9.16 -2.88
CA ALA A 842 2.01 9.01 -3.65
C ALA A 842 2.26 8.28 -4.97
N VAL A 843 1.63 7.11 -5.14
CA VAL A 843 1.68 6.34 -6.39
C VAL A 843 0.53 6.78 -7.32
N ARG A 844 0.88 7.32 -8.48
CA ARG A 844 -0.03 7.86 -9.52
C ARG A 844 -0.09 6.94 -10.73
N GLY A 845 -1.20 6.92 -11.45
CA GLY A 845 -1.29 6.19 -12.73
C GLY A 845 -0.48 6.88 -13.83
N GLU A 846 -0.82 8.15 -14.09
CA GLU A 846 -0.15 9.01 -15.06
C GLU A 846 1.26 9.42 -14.62
N SER A 847 2.06 9.93 -15.55
CA SER A 847 3.40 10.44 -15.24
C SER A 847 3.32 11.75 -14.41
N PRO A 848 3.97 11.82 -13.24
CA PRO A 848 3.89 12.99 -12.37
C PRO A 848 4.70 14.17 -12.91
N LEU A 849 4.28 15.39 -12.55
CA LEU A 849 4.78 16.64 -13.13
C LEU A 849 5.47 17.51 -12.08
N VAL A 850 6.64 18.07 -12.43
CA VAL A 850 7.42 18.97 -11.55
C VAL A 850 6.55 20.06 -10.92
N LYS A 851 5.67 20.69 -11.73
CA LYS A 851 4.78 21.77 -11.27
C LYS A 851 3.79 21.36 -10.16
N ASN A 852 3.52 20.07 -10.00
CA ASN A 852 2.59 19.55 -8.99
C ASN A 852 3.30 19.27 -7.66
N ILE A 853 4.59 18.90 -7.70
CA ILE A 853 5.37 18.54 -6.51
C ILE A 853 6.26 19.68 -5.98
N ALA A 854 6.57 20.67 -6.82
CA ALA A 854 7.37 21.82 -6.40
C ALA A 854 6.67 22.57 -5.25
N GLY A 855 7.36 22.70 -4.12
CA GLY A 855 6.80 23.27 -2.89
C GLY A 855 6.06 22.27 -2.00
N LYS A 856 6.07 20.97 -2.31
CA LYS A 856 5.48 19.91 -1.48
C LYS A 856 6.53 19.02 -0.80
N HIS A 857 6.09 18.39 0.28
CA HIS A 857 6.91 17.58 1.19
C HIS A 857 7.04 16.11 0.79
N GLY A 858 6.35 15.68 -0.27
CA GLY A 858 6.26 14.28 -0.68
C GLY A 858 7.01 13.92 -1.97
N VAL A 859 6.78 12.69 -2.40
CA VAL A 859 7.27 12.04 -3.62
C VAL A 859 6.06 11.60 -4.43
N GLU A 860 6.02 11.89 -5.73
CA GLU A 860 5.07 11.26 -6.65
C GLU A 860 5.79 10.28 -7.56
N ILE A 861 5.27 9.06 -7.68
CA ILE A 861 5.78 8.01 -8.58
C ILE A 861 4.65 7.58 -9.52
N GLY A 862 4.87 7.57 -10.83
CA GLY A 862 3.85 7.18 -11.79
C GLY A 862 4.37 6.99 -13.21
N GLY A 863 3.47 6.98 -14.20
CA GLY A 863 3.84 6.83 -15.60
C GLY A 863 4.37 5.43 -15.95
N PHE A 864 3.78 4.40 -15.35
CA PHE A 864 4.20 3.00 -15.44
C PHE A 864 4.06 2.42 -16.85
N ALA A 865 5.04 2.63 -17.73
CA ALA A 865 5.06 2.08 -19.08
C ALA A 865 5.91 0.80 -19.12
N VAL A 866 5.44 -0.23 -19.83
CA VAL A 866 6.24 -1.43 -20.11
C VAL A 866 6.33 -1.63 -21.61
N HIS A 867 7.53 -1.89 -22.12
CA HIS A 867 7.77 -2.17 -23.53
C HIS A 867 6.99 -3.40 -24.00
N SER A 868 6.52 -3.43 -25.25
CA SER A 868 5.69 -4.53 -25.80
C SER A 868 6.29 -5.93 -25.66
N GLY A 869 7.63 -6.03 -25.61
CA GLY A 869 8.34 -7.29 -25.33
C GLY A 869 8.34 -7.75 -23.86
N GLY A 870 7.76 -7.00 -22.93
CA GLY A 870 7.66 -7.28 -21.49
C GLY A 870 8.94 -7.06 -20.66
N LYS A 871 10.10 -6.92 -21.30
CA LYS A 871 11.44 -6.94 -20.66
C LYS A 871 12.03 -5.56 -20.26
N ARG A 872 11.24 -4.50 -20.26
CA ARG A 872 11.71 -3.16 -19.86
C ARG A 872 10.56 -2.32 -19.35
N ALA A 873 10.64 -1.90 -18.08
CA ALA A 873 9.77 -0.88 -17.52
C ALA A 873 10.38 0.52 -17.69
N VAL A 874 9.52 1.52 -17.71
CA VAL A 874 9.86 2.93 -17.50
C VAL A 874 8.91 3.46 -16.43
N VAL A 875 9.47 4.15 -15.43
CA VAL A 875 8.71 4.85 -14.39
C VAL A 875 9.23 6.26 -14.24
N ASN A 876 8.36 7.16 -13.81
CA ASN A 876 8.67 8.56 -13.60
C ASN A 876 8.49 8.92 -12.13
N VAL A 877 9.46 9.63 -11.55
CA VAL A 877 9.44 10.05 -10.13
C VAL A 877 9.67 11.54 -10.04
N THR A 878 8.85 12.25 -9.26
CA THR A 878 9.07 13.66 -8.96
C THR A 878 9.12 13.92 -7.46
N ILE A 879 10.03 14.78 -7.04
CA ILE A 879 10.13 15.30 -5.66
C ILE A 879 10.40 16.79 -5.69
N ASP A 880 10.17 17.51 -4.60
CA ASP A 880 10.84 18.80 -4.40
C ASP A 880 12.29 18.58 -3.94
N ASN A 881 13.27 19.23 -4.58
CA ASN A 881 14.69 19.02 -4.30
C ASN A 881 15.22 19.73 -3.04
N LEU A 882 14.48 20.71 -2.51
CA LEU A 882 14.81 21.42 -1.28
C LEU A 882 14.06 20.82 -0.09
N LEU A 883 12.81 20.37 -0.29
CA LEU A 883 11.97 19.77 0.74
C LEU A 883 12.22 18.27 0.90
N LYS A 884 11.50 17.39 0.21
CA LYS A 884 11.67 15.94 0.32
C LYS A 884 13.06 15.46 -0.11
N GLY A 885 13.71 16.21 -1.00
CA GLY A 885 15.09 15.97 -1.39
C GLY A 885 16.16 16.42 -0.38
N ALA A 886 15.79 17.15 0.69
CA ALA A 886 16.73 17.57 1.73
C ALA A 886 16.06 17.96 3.08
N ALA A 887 15.41 19.12 3.20
CA ALA A 887 14.97 19.69 4.48
C ALA A 887 13.86 18.90 5.18
N THR A 888 12.89 18.37 4.43
CA THR A 888 11.82 17.51 4.98
C THR A 888 12.36 16.14 5.38
N GLN A 889 13.29 15.60 4.58
CA GLN A 889 14.00 14.36 4.91
C GLN A 889 14.78 14.51 6.22
N CYS A 890 15.47 15.65 6.38
CA CYS A 890 16.17 16.02 7.61
C CYS A 890 15.22 16.07 8.81
N LEU A 891 14.07 16.73 8.67
CA LEU A 891 13.08 16.82 9.74
C LEU A 891 12.48 15.46 10.11
N GLN A 892 12.14 14.59 9.14
CA GLN A 892 11.72 13.20 9.40
C GLN A 892 12.77 12.44 10.23
N ASN A 893 14.05 12.56 9.84
CA ASN A 893 15.16 11.91 10.53
C ASN A 893 15.36 12.44 11.95
N MET A 894 15.27 13.77 12.14
CA MET A 894 15.33 14.41 13.46
C MET A 894 14.17 13.98 14.36
N ASN A 895 12.95 13.91 13.82
CA ASN A 895 11.77 13.47 14.57
C ASN A 895 11.96 12.05 15.10
N LEU A 896 12.29 11.11 14.21
CA LEU A 896 12.52 9.71 14.58
C LEU A 896 13.62 9.56 15.64
N ALA A 897 14.77 10.21 15.44
CA ALA A 897 15.95 10.08 16.31
C ALA A 897 15.84 10.80 17.66
N LEU A 898 14.88 11.72 17.82
CA LEU A 898 14.63 12.47 19.07
C LEU A 898 13.31 12.08 19.75
N GLY A 899 12.66 11.00 19.30
CA GLY A 899 11.45 10.46 19.95
C GLY A 899 10.15 11.21 19.64
N TYR A 900 10.13 12.04 18.58
CA TYR A 900 8.94 12.75 18.10
C TYR A 900 8.25 12.01 16.97
N ALA A 901 7.02 12.43 16.63
CA ALA A 901 6.25 11.75 15.59
C ALA A 901 6.87 12.08 14.22
N GLU A 902 7.08 11.07 13.38
CA GLU A 902 7.83 11.20 12.12
C GLU A 902 7.43 12.41 11.26
N TYR A 903 6.13 12.68 11.17
CA TYR A 903 5.55 13.76 10.35
C TYR A 903 5.23 15.04 11.15
N GLU A 904 5.67 15.15 12.40
CA GLU A 904 5.45 16.34 13.23
C GLU A 904 6.14 17.56 12.59
N GLY A 905 5.42 18.69 12.54
CA GLY A 905 5.82 19.90 11.81
C GLY A 905 5.97 19.76 10.29
N ILE A 906 5.63 18.62 9.68
CA ILE A 906 5.64 18.41 8.22
C ILE A 906 4.21 18.51 7.66
N PRO A 907 3.92 19.48 6.76
CA PRO A 907 2.65 19.52 6.03
C PRO A 907 2.47 18.29 5.12
N LEU A 908 1.29 17.67 5.17
CA LEU A 908 0.96 16.43 4.44
C LEU A 908 0.07 16.65 3.19
N GLU A 909 -0.17 17.90 2.79
CA GLU A 909 -1.13 18.28 1.72
C GLU A 909 -0.52 18.47 0.32
#